data_AF-A0A396BVN3-F1
#
_entry.id   AF-A0A396BVN3-F1
#
_cell.length_a   1.000
_cell.length_b   1.000
_cell.length_c   1.000
_cell.angle_alpha   90.00
_cell.angle_beta   90.00
_cell.angle_gamma   90.00
#
_symmetry.space_group_name_H-M   'P 1'
#
loop_
_entity.id
_entity.type
_entity.pdbx_description
1 polymer ?
#
loop_
_entity_poly.entity_id
_entity_poly.type
_entity_poly.pdbx_seq_one_letter_code
_entity_poly.pdbx_strand_id
1 'polypeptide(L)'
;MRKWTYLVAALLVGGATTTFTGCIDNDEPASITELRGAKAELIKAKAAVQTAEAAYKEAQIAIVNAKAAYLEEKVAQEKLKTEVQAAKTEAMKAYWQQKAEKSAELFKAKMLELQIQTAQAQAAYEKAMIDIEVALLGYKDNAYATKLNELLYTQSFAYTPKEITYDEESGKISVEDGEETTVKGLIELSGTLSDAQEELADLMRQKSLLEFSYDPEALIAGVTNQIAIQKGEVKGIEENLAQLKVVAEIPLDQFEAKYKELNDKKTDLDNKINAIDLSKVSDADYQAAVQQVAEVQKAKEAKGEFTFDIPATIQDGFAGMILEKQTLDNNDLANSFRPAIKIDPATGKYYFPDGFRFSKTMQEKRNMLEAITTLLTDKVKTSEEQAQAKLAQAQAKVDYDAFQAELTKVEGTWTKASEAFYKAVDAGKYLSQEGHDARSLIIADYQTYQKDYESAAGDAAKEKAALDKFIAQYKTYLTARTTLDGLKLKEETDITKDAAKLDAWKALITENNGTTSYDAVFGVEDLFKAEGGLAADFVKAAKAAGYSNERQTTAVYAEWLAAYNKALAEHTGEGEFTFDPDGIALTQNGLADKTFGAKKEYDALTDEINNVSVWADLNSKLMAMGTDNDKAIAATDTKLATAQITLNQITEKYDAEKASLEVQKAGLNCILGTMKKALPQTGDNNQPLSTYEDAIKYLKNEIAKIEGAPSEVDNESGNITVKSGTLAEAKAELNMYDALLKALQDGSYEQEQATAIKLKEAQIDAKTFEIEALTVLFNKAKEMKDQLIKTLTGDTSAE
;
A
#
# COMPACT_ATOMS: atom_id res chain seq x y z
N MET A 1 4.24 48.62 18.50
CA MET A 1 3.48 49.10 19.68
C MET A 1 2.12 49.63 19.25
N ARG A 2 1.05 48.91 19.58
CA ARG A 2 -0.22 49.38 20.15
C ARG A 2 -1.07 48.14 20.42
N LYS A 3 -1.20 47.82 21.71
CA LYS A 3 -2.12 46.81 22.24
C LYS A 3 -3.56 47.35 22.12
N TRP A 4 -4.57 46.49 22.10
CA TRP A 4 -5.65 46.47 23.11
C TRP A 4 -6.62 45.29 22.89
N THR A 5 -6.79 44.56 23.98
CA THR A 5 -7.77 43.53 24.32
C THR A 5 -9.16 44.13 24.48
N TYR A 6 -10.23 43.43 24.07
CA TYR A 6 -11.51 43.44 24.78
C TYR A 6 -12.25 42.10 24.62
N LEU A 7 -12.69 41.59 25.77
CA LEU A 7 -13.59 40.46 26.03
C LEU A 7 -14.89 41.08 26.58
N VAL A 8 -15.96 40.27 26.68
CA VAL A 8 -17.30 40.51 27.33
C VAL A 8 -18.40 40.90 26.32
N ALA A 9 -19.64 40.40 26.32
CA ALA A 9 -20.36 39.21 26.82
C ALA A 9 -21.84 39.40 26.41
N ALA A 10 -22.58 38.29 26.30
CA ALA A 10 -24.03 38.13 26.57
C ALA A 10 -25.11 38.90 25.78
N LEU A 11 -25.98 38.13 25.09
CA LEU A 11 -27.44 38.34 24.89
C LEU A 11 -27.95 37.01 24.25
N LEU A 12 -29.01 36.29 24.64
CA LEU A 12 -30.09 36.49 25.61
C LEU A 12 -30.78 35.10 25.76
N VAL A 13 -31.09 34.66 26.98
CA VAL A 13 -32.02 33.55 27.26
C VAL A 13 -33.28 34.12 27.89
N GLY A 14 -34.44 33.59 27.48
CA GLY A 14 -35.79 33.87 28.00
C GLY A 14 -36.68 34.41 26.87
N GLY A 15 -37.75 33.77 26.41
CA GLY A 15 -38.66 32.83 27.05
C GLY A 15 -40.08 33.39 26.83
N ALA A 16 -40.85 32.79 25.92
CA ALA A 16 -42.28 33.06 25.81
C ALA A 16 -42.99 31.79 25.31
N THR A 17 -43.71 31.18 26.23
CA THR A 17 -44.74 30.17 25.98
C THR A 17 -45.88 30.77 25.16
N THR A 18 -46.26 30.09 24.07
CA THR A 18 -47.62 30.19 23.52
C THR A 18 -48.13 28.79 23.22
N THR A 19 -48.92 28.24 24.15
CA THR A 19 -49.87 27.18 23.87
C THR A 19 -51.09 27.80 23.17
N PHE A 20 -51.27 27.47 21.89
CA PHE A 20 -52.59 27.39 21.28
C PHE A 20 -52.78 25.96 20.77
N THR A 21 -53.72 25.27 21.41
CA THR A 21 -54.31 24.01 20.97
C THR A 21 -55.27 24.25 19.82
N GLY A 22 -55.26 23.40 18.81
CA GLY A 22 -56.32 23.33 17.80
C GLY A 22 -55.84 22.68 16.51
N CYS A 23 -56.13 21.38 16.37
CA CYS A 23 -55.75 20.52 15.27
C CYS A 23 -56.05 21.13 13.88
N ILE A 24 -54.99 21.42 13.14
CA ILE A 24 -54.87 20.96 11.75
C ILE A 24 -53.50 20.30 11.69
N ASP A 25 -53.51 18.99 11.91
CA ASP A 25 -52.40 18.11 11.57
C ASP A 25 -52.34 18.08 10.05
N ASN A 26 -51.70 19.09 9.48
CA ASN A 26 -51.12 18.91 8.16
C ASN A 26 -49.75 18.32 8.45
N ASP A 27 -49.71 16.98 8.58
CA ASP A 27 -48.49 16.21 8.35
C ASP A 27 -47.85 16.79 7.09
N GLU A 28 -46.83 17.64 7.27
CA GLU A 28 -45.91 17.96 6.17
C GLU A 28 -45.40 16.59 5.73
N PRO A 29 -45.55 16.21 4.44
CA PRO A 29 -45.18 14.87 4.00
C PRO A 29 -43.74 14.60 4.39
N ALA A 30 -43.43 13.40 4.90
CA ALA A 30 -42.12 12.97 5.42
C ALA A 30 -40.92 13.46 4.58
N SER A 31 -41.10 13.64 3.27
CA SER A 31 -40.21 14.30 2.32
C SER A 31 -39.66 15.70 2.71
N ILE A 32 -40.40 16.58 3.40
CA ILE A 32 -39.97 17.98 3.65
C ILE A 32 -38.96 18.04 4.81
N THR A 33 -39.15 17.24 5.85
CA THR A 33 -38.21 17.15 6.99
C THR A 33 -36.89 16.52 6.57
N GLU A 34 -36.94 15.50 5.72
CA GLU A 34 -35.76 14.88 5.09
C GLU A 34 -34.98 15.87 4.21
N LEU A 35 -35.67 16.68 3.39
CA LEU A 35 -35.05 17.73 2.56
C LEU A 35 -34.40 18.85 3.40
N ARG A 36 -35.00 19.25 4.52
CA ARG A 36 -34.40 20.23 5.44
C ARG A 36 -33.14 19.67 6.13
N GLY A 37 -33.16 18.39 6.51
CA GLY A 37 -31.99 17.68 7.05
C GLY A 37 -30.85 17.54 6.03
N ALA A 38 -31.17 17.11 4.81
CA ALA A 38 -30.21 16.99 3.70
C ALA A 38 -29.55 18.34 3.36
N LYS A 39 -30.32 19.43 3.40
CA LYS A 39 -29.79 20.78 3.21
C LYS A 39 -28.81 21.21 4.29
N ALA A 40 -29.08 20.88 5.55
CA ALA A 40 -28.18 21.23 6.66
C ALA A 40 -26.84 20.47 6.54
N GLU A 41 -26.88 19.18 6.20
CA GLU A 41 -25.68 18.38 5.92
C GLU A 41 -24.91 18.92 4.70
N LEU A 42 -25.59 19.37 3.64
CA LEU A 42 -24.93 19.94 2.47
C LEU A 42 -24.22 21.27 2.77
N ILE A 43 -24.80 22.11 3.63
CA ILE A 43 -24.16 23.37 4.08
C ILE A 43 -22.92 23.07 4.92
N LYS A 44 -22.98 22.06 5.79
CA LYS A 44 -21.84 21.63 6.62
C LYS A 44 -20.71 21.05 5.76
N ALA A 45 -21.05 20.22 4.78
CA ALA A 45 -20.11 19.69 3.79
C ALA A 45 -19.45 20.80 2.97
N LYS A 46 -20.25 21.79 2.51
CA LYS A 46 -19.74 22.98 1.81
C LYS A 46 -18.70 23.73 2.63
N ALA A 47 -18.93 23.95 3.93
CA ALA A 47 -17.99 24.65 4.80
C ALA A 47 -16.68 23.86 5.01
N ALA A 48 -16.77 22.53 5.14
CA ALA A 48 -15.61 21.65 5.22
C ALA A 48 -14.76 21.73 3.94
N VAL A 49 -15.41 21.72 2.77
CA VAL A 49 -14.73 21.87 1.47
C VAL A 49 -14.07 23.23 1.33
N GLN A 50 -14.75 24.32 1.67
CA GLN A 50 -14.13 25.66 1.60
C GLN A 50 -12.89 25.78 2.48
N THR A 51 -12.88 25.13 3.64
CA THR A 51 -11.72 25.11 4.54
C THR A 51 -10.57 24.30 3.95
N ALA A 52 -10.86 23.08 3.48
CA ALA A 52 -9.85 22.22 2.87
C ALA A 52 -9.30 22.81 1.56
N GLU A 53 -10.15 23.48 0.79
CA GLU A 53 -9.76 24.14 -0.46
C GLU A 53 -8.86 25.35 -0.23
N ALA A 54 -9.09 26.13 0.83
CA ALA A 54 -8.19 27.23 1.19
C ALA A 54 -6.79 26.71 1.53
N ALA A 55 -6.70 25.63 2.30
CA ALA A 55 -5.43 24.97 2.62
C ALA A 55 -4.75 24.39 1.37
N TYR A 56 -5.53 23.76 0.48
CA TYR A 56 -5.01 23.24 -0.79
C TYR A 56 -4.46 24.37 -1.67
N LYS A 57 -5.19 25.48 -1.82
CA LYS A 57 -4.73 26.64 -2.58
C LYS A 57 -3.46 27.28 -2.00
N GLU A 58 -3.34 27.33 -0.68
CA GLU A 58 -2.13 27.84 -0.01
C GLU A 58 -0.92 26.94 -0.31
N ALA A 59 -1.09 25.62 -0.28
CA ALA A 59 -0.05 24.67 -0.64
C ALA A 59 0.38 24.79 -2.12
N GLN A 60 -0.58 24.94 -3.05
CA GLN A 60 -0.28 25.19 -4.47
C GLN A 60 0.58 26.44 -4.67
N ILE A 61 0.20 27.55 -4.03
CA ILE A 61 0.94 28.81 -4.10
C ILE A 61 2.36 28.63 -3.55
N ALA A 62 2.52 27.83 -2.50
CA ALA A 62 3.81 27.57 -1.89
C ALA A 62 4.77 26.78 -2.82
N ILE A 63 4.26 25.80 -3.58
CA ILE A 63 5.04 25.09 -4.61
C ILE A 63 5.40 26.01 -5.78
N VAL A 64 4.47 26.83 -6.29
CA VAL A 64 4.78 27.78 -7.38
C VAL A 64 5.84 28.80 -6.92
N ASN A 65 5.72 29.32 -5.70
CA ASN A 65 6.70 30.23 -5.09
C ASN A 65 8.05 29.56 -4.81
N ALA A 66 8.09 28.22 -4.72
CA ALA A 66 9.33 27.48 -4.56
C ALA A 66 10.30 27.75 -5.71
N LYS A 67 9.81 28.02 -6.93
CA LYS A 67 10.65 28.35 -8.10
C LYS A 67 11.43 29.65 -7.89
N ALA A 68 10.81 30.64 -7.26
CA ALA A 68 11.49 31.87 -6.86
C ALA A 68 12.50 31.61 -5.73
N ALA A 69 12.12 30.82 -4.73
CA ALA A 69 13.01 30.44 -3.64
C ALA A 69 14.24 29.64 -4.14
N TYR A 70 14.06 28.83 -5.18
CA TYR A 70 15.14 28.12 -5.85
C TYR A 70 16.14 29.08 -6.51
N LEU A 71 15.66 30.09 -7.23
CA LEU A 71 16.52 31.10 -7.85
C LEU A 71 17.28 31.92 -6.79
N GLU A 72 16.64 32.23 -5.66
CA GLU A 72 17.29 32.90 -4.54
C GLU A 72 18.38 32.03 -3.90
N GLU A 73 18.09 30.74 -3.69
CA GLU A 73 19.08 29.79 -3.17
C GLU A 73 20.25 29.62 -4.14
N LYS A 74 20.00 29.53 -5.45
CA LYS A 74 21.05 29.47 -6.46
C LYS A 74 22.00 30.67 -6.36
N VAL A 75 21.47 31.89 -6.27
CA VAL A 75 22.29 33.09 -6.08
C VAL A 75 23.04 33.07 -4.74
N ALA A 76 22.44 32.52 -3.68
CA ALA A 76 23.10 32.34 -2.40
C ALA A 76 24.25 31.34 -2.48
N GLN A 77 24.07 30.22 -3.20
CA GLN A 77 25.10 29.22 -3.46
C GLN A 77 26.26 29.79 -4.28
N GLU A 78 25.99 30.55 -5.34
CA GLU A 78 27.03 31.23 -6.12
C GLU A 78 27.86 32.19 -5.28
N LYS A 79 27.22 32.93 -4.36
CA LYS A 79 27.93 33.79 -3.40
C LYS A 79 28.79 32.99 -2.43
N LEU A 80 28.24 31.91 -1.85
CA LEU A 80 28.98 31.05 -0.93
C LEU A 80 30.19 30.41 -1.63
N LYS A 81 30.03 30.00 -2.90
CA LYS A 81 31.12 29.50 -3.73
C LYS A 81 32.20 30.56 -3.98
N THR A 82 31.81 31.80 -4.23
CA THR A 82 32.75 32.94 -4.35
C THR A 82 33.53 33.17 -3.04
N GLU A 83 32.87 33.03 -1.88
CA GLU A 83 33.51 33.15 -0.56
C GLU A 83 34.48 31.99 -0.26
N VAL A 84 34.17 30.76 -0.71
CA VAL A 84 35.11 29.63 -0.68
C VAL A 84 36.37 29.95 -1.50
N GLN A 85 36.21 30.51 -2.70
CA GLN A 85 37.33 30.87 -3.57
C GLN A 85 38.17 32.03 -3.02
N ALA A 86 37.53 33.00 -2.37
CA ALA A 86 38.21 34.15 -1.75
C ALA A 86 38.94 33.80 -0.42
N ALA A 87 38.64 32.63 0.17
CA ALA A 87 39.19 32.20 1.45
C ALA A 87 40.69 31.87 1.35
N LYS A 88 41.50 32.53 2.20
CA LYS A 88 42.98 32.42 2.18
C LYS A 88 43.54 31.27 3.03
N THR A 89 42.71 30.57 3.79
CA THR A 89 43.12 29.49 4.69
C THR A 89 42.17 28.30 4.55
N GLU A 90 42.70 27.08 4.70
CA GLU A 90 41.91 25.84 4.58
C GLU A 90 40.75 25.77 5.59
N ALA A 91 40.97 26.23 6.83
CA ALA A 91 39.90 26.31 7.83
C ALA A 91 38.73 27.22 7.41
N MET A 92 39.01 28.27 6.64
CA MET A 92 38.02 29.23 6.18
C MET A 92 37.28 28.71 4.93
N LYS A 93 37.98 27.98 4.05
CA LYS A 93 37.35 27.23 2.95
C LYS A 93 36.37 26.19 3.50
N ALA A 94 36.78 25.40 4.48
CA ALA A 94 35.93 24.40 5.13
C ALA A 94 34.69 25.04 5.80
N TYR A 95 34.84 26.20 6.43
CA TYR A 95 33.70 26.94 7.00
C TYR A 95 32.67 27.35 5.94
N TRP A 96 33.12 27.91 4.81
CA TRP A 96 32.23 28.35 3.74
C TRP A 96 31.62 27.17 2.97
N GLN A 97 32.36 26.08 2.78
CA GLN A 97 31.85 24.81 2.23
C GLN A 97 30.75 24.22 3.12
N GLN A 98 30.99 24.10 4.43
CA GLN A 98 29.97 23.62 5.36
C GLN A 98 28.72 24.51 5.35
N LYS A 99 28.89 25.83 5.17
CA LYS A 99 27.76 26.76 5.07
C LYS A 99 26.99 26.58 3.75
N ALA A 100 27.67 26.33 2.64
CA ALA A 100 27.08 26.00 1.34
C ALA A 100 26.30 24.68 1.39
N GLU A 101 26.90 23.63 1.94
CA GLU A 101 26.26 22.33 2.14
C GLU A 101 25.00 22.45 3.01
N LYS A 102 25.10 23.17 4.14
CA LYS A 102 23.96 23.38 5.03
C LYS A 102 22.83 24.17 4.36
N SER A 103 23.17 25.16 3.53
CA SER A 103 22.18 25.93 2.76
C SER A 103 21.46 25.03 1.75
N ALA A 104 22.20 24.19 1.02
CA ALA A 104 21.66 23.22 0.09
C ALA A 104 20.78 22.18 0.79
N GLU A 105 21.19 21.66 1.96
CA GLU A 105 20.39 20.74 2.77
C GLU A 105 19.07 21.37 3.24
N LEU A 106 19.11 22.61 3.73
CA LEU A 106 17.92 23.35 4.16
C LEU A 106 16.95 23.59 3.00
N PHE A 107 17.48 23.94 1.83
CA PHE A 107 16.66 24.14 0.63
C PHE A 107 16.00 22.83 0.19
N LYS A 108 16.76 21.72 0.12
CA LYS A 108 16.24 20.38 -0.20
C LYS A 108 15.14 19.94 0.78
N ALA A 109 15.35 20.19 2.07
CA ALA A 109 14.36 19.90 3.10
C ALA A 109 13.07 20.72 2.91
N LYS A 110 13.20 22.00 2.57
CA LYS A 110 12.06 22.89 2.32
C LYS A 110 11.24 22.47 1.09
N MET A 111 11.89 22.06 -0.01
CA MET A 111 11.18 21.56 -1.20
C MET A 111 10.35 20.32 -0.89
N LEU A 112 10.92 19.42 -0.08
CA LEU A 112 10.23 18.22 0.34
C LEU A 112 9.10 18.49 1.36
N GLU A 113 9.27 19.46 2.24
CA GLU A 113 8.20 19.93 3.12
C GLU A 113 7.00 20.44 2.31
N LEU A 114 7.26 21.20 1.23
CA LEU A 114 6.21 21.70 0.34
C LEU A 114 5.48 20.58 -0.41
N GLN A 115 6.21 19.57 -0.89
CA GLN A 115 5.63 18.36 -1.50
C GLN A 115 4.64 17.68 -0.53
N ILE A 116 5.05 17.51 0.72
CA ILE A 116 4.24 16.87 1.77
C ILE A 116 3.00 17.70 2.13
N GLN A 117 3.16 19.02 2.32
CA GLN A 117 2.03 19.90 2.64
C GLN A 117 0.97 19.88 1.54
N THR A 118 1.39 19.74 0.29
CA THR A 118 0.50 19.64 -0.87
C THR A 118 -0.29 18.33 -0.89
N ALA A 119 0.39 17.19 -0.70
CA ALA A 119 -0.27 15.88 -0.61
C ALA A 119 -1.28 15.82 0.57
N GLN A 120 -0.93 16.39 1.73
CA GLN A 120 -1.84 16.46 2.88
C GLN A 120 -3.05 17.35 2.61
N ALA A 121 -2.85 18.50 1.97
CA ALA A 121 -3.93 19.42 1.64
C ALA A 121 -4.86 18.86 0.55
N GLN A 122 -4.32 18.08 -0.40
CA GLN A 122 -5.08 17.33 -1.39
C GLN A 122 -5.95 16.27 -0.72
N ALA A 123 -5.38 15.40 0.10
CA ALA A 123 -6.13 14.34 0.77
C ALA A 123 -7.26 14.93 1.64
N ALA A 124 -7.02 16.08 2.30
CA ALA A 124 -8.03 16.80 3.04
C ALA A 124 -9.13 17.40 2.12
N TYR A 125 -8.76 17.94 0.96
CA TYR A 125 -9.69 18.47 -0.04
C TYR A 125 -10.57 17.36 -0.64
N GLU A 126 -9.98 16.26 -1.09
CA GLU A 126 -10.69 15.08 -1.60
C GLU A 126 -11.65 14.53 -0.55
N LYS A 127 -11.18 14.36 0.69
CA LYS A 127 -12.00 13.94 1.84
C LYS A 127 -13.20 14.86 2.06
N ALA A 128 -13.01 16.17 1.96
CA ALA A 128 -14.10 17.13 2.13
C ALA A 128 -15.07 17.08 0.93
N MET A 129 -14.59 16.84 -0.29
CA MET A 129 -15.43 16.66 -1.47
C MET A 129 -16.35 15.42 -1.34
N ILE A 130 -15.93 14.38 -0.62
CA ILE A 130 -16.78 13.22 -0.26
C ILE A 130 -17.97 13.65 0.60
N ASP A 131 -17.77 14.56 1.55
CA ASP A 131 -18.83 15.03 2.44
C ASP A 131 -19.96 15.72 1.63
N ILE A 132 -19.63 16.36 0.50
CA ILE A 132 -20.64 16.92 -0.42
C ILE A 132 -21.48 15.81 -1.04
N GLU A 133 -20.86 14.75 -1.54
CA GLU A 133 -21.58 13.62 -2.15
C GLU A 133 -22.54 12.95 -1.17
N VAL A 134 -22.08 12.71 0.06
CA VAL A 134 -22.90 12.14 1.13
C VAL A 134 -24.13 13.02 1.39
N ALA A 135 -23.96 14.34 1.39
CA ALA A 135 -25.05 15.27 1.58
C ALA A 135 -26.01 15.37 0.38
N LEU A 136 -25.56 15.06 -0.84
CA LEU A 136 -26.39 15.04 -2.05
C LEU A 136 -27.36 13.85 -2.10
N LEU A 137 -27.15 12.80 -1.29
CA LEU A 137 -28.04 11.63 -1.23
C LEU A 137 -29.47 11.96 -0.80
N GLY A 138 -29.68 13.07 -0.09
CA GLY A 138 -31.02 13.57 0.28
C GLY A 138 -31.72 14.40 -0.80
N TYR A 139 -31.09 14.56 -1.98
CA TYR A 139 -31.59 15.34 -3.12
C TYR A 139 -31.92 14.46 -4.35
N LYS A 140 -32.35 13.20 -4.14
CA LYS A 140 -32.74 12.29 -5.23
C LYS A 140 -33.75 12.98 -6.17
N ASP A 141 -33.52 12.85 -7.47
CA ASP A 141 -34.28 13.49 -8.58
C ASP A 141 -34.09 15.02 -8.76
N ASN A 142 -33.14 15.66 -8.08
CA ASN A 142 -32.80 17.06 -8.33
C ASN A 142 -31.80 17.22 -9.50
N ALA A 143 -32.22 17.92 -10.56
CA ALA A 143 -31.39 18.15 -11.74
C ALA A 143 -30.04 18.85 -11.47
N TYR A 144 -29.95 19.68 -10.42
CA TYR A 144 -28.69 20.32 -10.01
C TYR A 144 -27.80 19.37 -9.20
N ALA A 145 -28.37 18.42 -8.46
CA ALA A 145 -27.61 17.37 -7.79
C ALA A 145 -27.01 16.38 -8.80
N THR A 146 -27.76 16.03 -9.85
CA THR A 146 -27.25 15.24 -10.99
C THR A 146 -26.11 15.95 -11.70
N LYS A 147 -26.28 17.23 -12.07
CA LYS A 147 -25.22 18.03 -12.69
C LYS A 147 -23.99 18.20 -11.81
N LEU A 148 -24.17 18.29 -10.49
CA LEU A 148 -23.06 18.35 -9.56
C LEU A 148 -22.32 17.02 -9.52
N ASN A 149 -23.02 15.89 -9.47
CA ASN A 149 -22.39 14.57 -9.56
C ASN A 149 -21.64 14.37 -10.90
N GLU A 150 -22.24 14.77 -12.04
CA GLU A 150 -21.57 14.77 -13.34
C GLU A 150 -20.29 15.62 -13.33
N LEU A 151 -20.35 16.83 -12.75
CA LEU A 151 -19.17 17.70 -12.61
C LEU A 151 -18.07 17.07 -11.73
N LEU A 152 -18.44 16.34 -10.69
CA LEU A 152 -17.48 15.71 -9.78
C LEU A 152 -16.76 14.52 -10.41
N TYR A 153 -17.43 13.76 -11.29
CA TYR A 153 -16.95 12.43 -11.73
C TYR A 153 -16.80 12.23 -13.24
N THR A 154 -17.66 12.82 -14.07
CA THR A 154 -17.75 12.42 -15.49
C THR A 154 -17.48 13.54 -16.48
N GLN A 155 -17.61 14.80 -16.04
CA GLN A 155 -17.34 15.98 -16.87
C GLN A 155 -15.89 15.96 -17.36
N SER A 156 -15.71 15.94 -18.67
CA SER A 156 -14.37 15.92 -19.28
C SER A 156 -13.73 17.31 -19.30
N PHE A 157 -12.45 17.36 -18.92
CA PHE A 157 -11.57 18.52 -18.99
C PHE A 157 -10.34 18.17 -19.81
N ALA A 158 -10.19 18.80 -20.97
CA ALA A 158 -9.06 18.56 -21.87
C ALA A 158 -7.94 19.58 -21.65
N TYR A 159 -6.69 19.13 -21.73
CA TYR A 159 -5.51 19.97 -21.74
C TYR A 159 -4.40 19.34 -22.59
N THR A 160 -3.44 20.16 -23.02
CA THR A 160 -2.30 19.72 -23.84
C THR A 160 -1.01 19.92 -23.03
N PRO A 161 -0.38 18.85 -22.52
CA PRO A 161 0.92 18.95 -21.86
C PRO A 161 2.04 19.27 -22.87
N LYS A 162 3.20 19.67 -22.35
CA LYS A 162 4.43 19.79 -23.15
C LYS A 162 5.16 18.46 -23.15
N GLU A 163 5.63 18.04 -24.32
CA GLU A 163 6.49 16.87 -24.47
C GLU A 163 7.96 17.31 -24.60
N ILE A 164 8.85 16.57 -23.93
CA ILE A 164 10.29 16.83 -23.96
C ILE A 164 10.98 15.64 -24.58
N THR A 165 11.76 15.89 -25.63
CA THR A 165 12.63 14.90 -26.25
C THR A 165 14.09 15.27 -25.98
N TYR A 166 14.88 14.26 -25.63
CA TYR A 166 16.32 14.37 -25.46
C TYR A 166 17.02 13.43 -26.45
N ASP A 167 17.88 13.99 -27.29
CA ASP A 167 18.73 13.25 -28.21
C ASP A 167 20.12 13.07 -27.59
N GLU A 168 20.44 11.84 -27.20
CA GLU A 168 21.69 11.49 -26.49
C GLU A 168 22.95 11.72 -27.35
N GLU A 169 22.86 11.58 -28.68
CA GLU A 169 24.02 11.71 -29.58
C GLU A 169 24.37 13.17 -29.86
N SER A 170 23.37 14.05 -29.95
CA SER A 170 23.54 15.48 -30.26
C SER A 170 23.45 16.40 -29.03
N GLY A 171 23.04 15.87 -27.87
CA GLY A 171 22.84 16.65 -26.64
C GLY A 171 21.69 17.65 -26.73
N LYS A 172 20.84 17.54 -27.76
CA LYS A 172 19.79 18.51 -28.07
C LYS A 172 18.51 18.19 -27.29
N ILE A 173 17.93 19.22 -26.69
CA ILE A 173 16.64 19.16 -26.00
C ILE A 173 15.60 19.87 -26.89
N SER A 174 14.50 19.20 -27.20
CA SER A 174 13.33 19.77 -27.88
C SER A 174 12.12 19.77 -26.95
N VAL A 175 11.33 20.84 -27.01
CA VAL A 175 10.08 20.99 -26.27
C VAL A 175 8.99 21.28 -27.29
N GLU A 176 8.00 20.39 -27.37
CA GLU A 176 6.89 20.46 -28.33
C GLU A 176 5.55 20.32 -27.60
N ASP A 177 4.45 20.59 -28.30
CA ASP A 177 3.12 20.29 -27.78
C ASP A 177 2.91 18.77 -27.86
N GLY A 178 2.53 18.15 -26.74
CA GLY A 178 2.18 16.73 -26.69
C GLY A 178 0.77 16.47 -27.24
N GLU A 179 0.31 15.23 -27.08
CA GLU A 179 -1.08 14.88 -27.43
C GLU A 179 -2.08 15.48 -26.44
N GLU A 180 -3.24 15.91 -26.94
CA GLU A 180 -4.34 16.37 -26.09
C GLU A 180 -4.81 15.22 -25.18
N THR A 181 -4.84 15.47 -23.88
CA THR A 181 -5.28 14.51 -22.87
C THR A 181 -6.53 15.01 -22.16
N THR A 182 -7.29 14.10 -21.56
CA THR A 182 -8.58 14.40 -20.92
C THR A 182 -8.66 13.79 -19.53
N VAL A 183 -9.04 14.62 -18.55
CA VAL A 183 -9.32 14.22 -17.16
C VAL A 183 -10.83 14.25 -16.91
N LYS A 184 -11.38 13.29 -16.13
CA LYS A 184 -12.81 13.18 -15.88
C LYS A 184 -13.19 13.59 -14.45
N GLY A 185 -14.00 14.63 -14.37
CA GLY A 185 -14.54 15.11 -13.10
C GLY A 185 -13.56 15.97 -12.30
N LEU A 186 -14.11 16.76 -11.39
CA LEU A 186 -13.35 17.66 -10.53
C LEU A 186 -12.41 16.90 -9.55
N ILE A 187 -12.77 15.70 -9.12
CA ILE A 187 -11.96 14.92 -8.17
C ILE A 187 -10.68 14.42 -8.84
N GLU A 188 -10.80 13.77 -10.00
CA GLU A 188 -9.63 13.33 -10.78
C GLU A 188 -8.78 14.54 -11.20
N LEU A 189 -9.41 15.65 -11.58
CA LEU A 189 -8.71 16.90 -11.90
C LEU A 189 -7.90 17.47 -10.74
N SER A 190 -8.40 17.41 -9.49
CA SER A 190 -7.58 17.77 -8.32
C SER A 190 -6.44 16.78 -8.08
N GLY A 191 -6.67 15.50 -8.33
CA GLY A 191 -5.64 14.46 -8.23
C GLY A 191 -4.49 14.71 -9.21
N THR A 192 -4.81 14.82 -10.51
CA THR A 192 -3.83 15.09 -11.57
C THR A 192 -3.07 16.40 -11.35
N LEU A 193 -3.74 17.46 -10.88
CA LEU A 193 -3.06 18.73 -10.53
C LEU A 193 -2.06 18.55 -9.39
N SER A 194 -2.40 17.74 -8.39
CA SER A 194 -1.52 17.47 -7.26
C SER A 194 -0.33 16.58 -7.63
N ASP A 195 -0.56 15.53 -8.41
CA ASP A 195 0.50 14.66 -8.94
C ASP A 195 1.53 15.49 -9.74
N ALA A 196 1.05 16.39 -10.60
CA ALA A 196 1.92 17.30 -11.35
C ALA A 196 2.71 18.25 -10.43
N GLN A 197 2.12 18.72 -9.33
CA GLN A 197 2.79 19.57 -8.33
C GLN A 197 3.85 18.80 -7.53
N GLU A 198 3.58 17.55 -7.19
CA GLU A 198 4.54 16.64 -6.58
C GLU A 198 5.74 16.37 -7.52
N GLU A 199 5.46 16.05 -8.78
CA GLU A 199 6.50 15.88 -9.81
C GLU A 199 7.36 17.14 -9.97
N LEU A 200 6.75 18.34 -9.97
CA LEU A 200 7.49 19.61 -10.04
C LEU A 200 8.44 19.77 -8.85
N ALA A 201 7.98 19.51 -7.63
CA ALA A 201 8.79 19.61 -6.43
C ALA A 201 9.97 18.62 -6.45
N ASP A 202 9.75 17.39 -6.91
CA ASP A 202 10.80 16.39 -7.05
C ASP A 202 11.80 16.77 -8.16
N LEU A 203 11.33 17.24 -9.32
CA LEU A 203 12.20 17.75 -10.39
C LEU A 203 13.08 18.91 -9.90
N MET A 204 12.53 19.85 -9.14
CA MET A 204 13.28 20.94 -8.52
C MET A 204 14.30 20.42 -7.52
N ARG A 205 13.95 19.41 -6.72
CA ARG A 205 14.88 18.75 -5.80
C ARG A 205 16.01 18.06 -6.56
N GLN A 206 15.70 17.27 -7.59
CA GLN A 206 16.68 16.57 -8.43
C GLN A 206 17.61 17.56 -9.14
N LYS A 207 17.07 18.64 -9.70
CA LYS A 207 17.87 19.70 -10.30
C LYS A 207 18.79 20.35 -9.27
N SER A 208 18.28 20.65 -8.07
CA SER A 208 19.11 21.21 -6.98
C SER A 208 20.19 20.24 -6.51
N LEU A 209 19.92 18.92 -6.52
CA LEU A 209 20.93 17.90 -6.22
C LEU A 209 22.04 17.93 -7.26
N LEU A 210 21.69 17.88 -8.54
CA LEU A 210 22.63 17.95 -9.64
C LEU A 210 23.42 19.26 -9.58
N GLU A 211 22.74 20.41 -9.59
CA GLU A 211 23.36 21.72 -9.72
C GLU A 211 24.18 22.14 -8.48
N PHE A 212 23.79 21.75 -7.27
CA PHE A 212 24.56 22.07 -6.06
C PHE A 212 25.66 21.05 -5.74
N SER A 213 25.61 19.85 -6.31
CA SER A 213 26.73 18.89 -6.28
C SER A 213 27.74 19.10 -7.41
N TYR A 214 27.32 19.82 -8.45
CA TYR A 214 28.13 20.05 -9.64
C TYR A 214 29.19 21.10 -9.33
N ASP A 215 30.42 20.62 -9.15
CA ASP A 215 31.58 21.48 -9.01
C ASP A 215 32.41 21.49 -10.30
N PRO A 216 32.20 22.46 -11.21
CA PRO A 216 33.04 22.60 -12.38
C PRO A 216 34.51 22.84 -12.03
N GLU A 217 34.84 23.34 -10.82
CA GLU A 217 36.22 23.45 -10.37
C GLU A 217 36.84 22.10 -10.02
N ALA A 218 36.06 21.14 -9.49
CA ALA A 218 36.50 19.76 -9.30
C ALA A 218 36.83 19.09 -10.63
N LEU A 219 36.02 19.32 -11.67
CA LEU A 219 36.28 18.79 -13.01
C LEU A 219 37.52 19.43 -13.64
N ILE A 220 37.66 20.76 -13.51
CA ILE A 220 38.86 21.49 -13.94
C ILE A 220 40.10 20.98 -13.20
N ALA A 221 40.00 20.72 -11.89
CA ALA A 221 41.07 20.15 -11.08
C ALA A 221 41.42 18.73 -11.51
N GLY A 222 40.43 17.87 -11.78
CA GLY A 222 40.62 16.51 -12.27
C GLY A 222 41.30 16.49 -13.64
N VAL A 223 40.83 17.32 -14.60
CA VAL A 223 41.50 17.46 -15.91
C VAL A 223 42.91 18.05 -15.76
N THR A 224 43.11 19.00 -14.83
CA THR A 224 44.45 19.55 -14.53
C THR A 224 45.38 18.47 -13.97
N ASN A 225 44.88 17.59 -13.09
CA ASN A 225 45.63 16.46 -12.56
C ASN A 225 45.94 15.43 -13.66
N GLN A 226 44.97 15.14 -14.54
CA GLN A 226 45.17 14.26 -15.69
C GLN A 226 46.22 14.82 -16.66
N ILE A 227 46.23 16.13 -16.91
CA ILE A 227 47.31 16.81 -17.64
C ILE A 227 48.65 16.62 -16.94
N ALA A 228 48.70 16.72 -15.60
CA ALA A 228 49.93 16.49 -14.85
C ALA A 228 50.42 15.03 -14.95
N ILE A 229 49.52 14.03 -14.91
CA ILE A 229 49.80 12.62 -15.18
C ILE A 229 50.41 12.47 -16.58
N GLN A 230 49.69 12.91 -17.61
CA GLN A 230 50.07 12.80 -19.02
C GLN A 230 51.38 13.51 -19.32
N LYS A 231 51.61 14.68 -18.72
CA LYS A 231 52.89 15.40 -18.81
C LYS A 231 54.03 14.63 -18.15
N GLY A 232 53.75 13.99 -17.01
CA GLY A 232 54.66 13.07 -16.36
C GLY A 232 55.00 11.86 -17.25
N GLU A 233 54.00 11.26 -17.88
CA GLU A 233 54.17 10.14 -18.81
C GLU A 233 55.04 10.54 -20.01
N VAL A 234 54.73 11.65 -20.69
CA VAL A 234 55.52 12.19 -21.80
C VAL A 234 56.98 12.41 -21.36
N LYS A 235 57.20 13.04 -20.22
CA LYS A 235 58.55 13.26 -19.67
C LYS A 235 59.26 11.94 -19.37
N GLY A 236 58.56 10.96 -18.81
CA GLY A 236 59.10 9.63 -18.55
C GLY A 236 59.49 8.89 -19.83
N ILE A 237 58.68 9.00 -20.89
CA ILE A 237 58.99 8.44 -22.21
C ILE A 237 60.22 9.13 -22.81
N GLU A 238 60.34 10.47 -22.73
CA GLU A 238 61.50 11.22 -23.22
C GLU A 238 62.79 10.83 -22.49
N GLU A 239 62.74 10.72 -21.17
CA GLU A 239 63.90 10.30 -20.36
C GLU A 239 64.28 8.84 -20.61
N ASN A 240 63.29 7.95 -20.78
CA ASN A 240 63.52 6.56 -21.17
C ASN A 240 64.14 6.47 -22.56
N LEU A 241 63.65 7.24 -23.53
CA LEU A 241 64.21 7.31 -24.89
C LEU A 241 65.67 7.78 -24.85
N ALA A 242 65.98 8.82 -24.08
CA ALA A 242 67.35 9.29 -23.89
C ALA A 242 68.23 8.19 -23.28
N GLN A 243 67.72 7.46 -22.29
CA GLN A 243 68.45 6.36 -21.64
C GLN A 243 68.67 5.18 -22.60
N LEU A 244 67.68 4.81 -23.40
CA LEU A 244 67.77 3.81 -24.45
C LEU A 244 68.85 4.16 -25.48
N LYS A 245 68.87 5.41 -25.97
CA LYS A 245 69.87 5.88 -26.93
C LYS A 245 71.27 5.79 -26.36
N VAL A 246 71.46 6.21 -25.12
CA VAL A 246 72.76 6.08 -24.44
C VAL A 246 73.18 4.62 -24.37
N VAL A 247 72.30 3.70 -23.95
CA VAL A 247 72.65 2.27 -23.77
C VAL A 247 72.91 1.56 -25.10
N ALA A 248 72.19 1.93 -26.16
CA ALA A 248 72.35 1.37 -27.50
C ALA A 248 73.70 1.67 -28.16
N GLU A 249 74.50 2.59 -27.59
CA GLU A 249 75.82 3.01 -28.08
C GLU A 249 76.98 2.58 -27.17
N ILE A 250 76.72 1.89 -26.05
CA ILE A 250 77.75 1.52 -25.07
C ILE A 250 78.53 0.30 -25.55
N PRO A 251 79.87 0.32 -25.56
CA PRO A 251 80.68 -0.82 -25.95
C PRO A 251 80.58 -1.98 -24.93
N LEU A 252 80.81 -3.21 -25.40
CA LEU A 252 80.65 -4.44 -24.61
C LEU A 252 81.41 -4.42 -23.27
N ASP A 253 82.61 -3.84 -23.24
CA ASP A 253 83.48 -3.76 -22.06
C ASP A 253 82.94 -2.84 -20.96
N GLN A 254 81.99 -1.96 -21.28
CA GLN A 254 81.35 -1.04 -20.33
C GLN A 254 79.91 -1.44 -19.97
N PHE A 255 79.41 -2.51 -20.60
CA PHE A 255 78.00 -2.92 -20.52
C PHE A 255 77.60 -3.36 -19.10
N GLU A 256 78.45 -4.12 -18.40
CA GLU A 256 78.20 -4.58 -17.03
C GLU A 256 78.23 -3.43 -16.01
N ALA A 257 79.16 -2.49 -16.15
CA ALA A 257 79.23 -1.31 -15.30
C ALA A 257 77.97 -0.43 -15.46
N LYS A 258 77.49 -0.26 -16.70
CA LYS A 258 76.25 0.47 -16.95
C LYS A 258 75.02 -0.24 -16.40
N TYR A 259 74.95 -1.57 -16.54
CA TYR A 259 73.85 -2.36 -15.96
C TYR A 259 73.71 -2.09 -14.46
N LYS A 260 74.84 -2.08 -13.72
CA LYS A 260 74.83 -1.78 -12.28
C LYS A 260 74.35 -0.35 -11.98
N GLU A 261 74.84 0.64 -12.72
CA GLU A 261 74.40 2.05 -12.58
C GLU A 261 72.88 2.20 -12.78
N LEU A 262 72.32 1.56 -13.81
CA LEU A 262 70.89 1.64 -14.11
C LEU A 262 70.04 0.89 -13.08
N ASN A 263 70.56 -0.21 -12.52
CA ASN A 263 69.89 -0.94 -11.46
C ASN A 263 69.85 -0.14 -10.14
N ASP A 264 70.90 0.63 -9.84
CA ASP A 264 70.91 1.55 -8.70
C ASP A 264 69.89 2.69 -8.93
N LYS A 265 69.82 3.26 -10.14
CA LYS A 265 68.79 4.27 -10.51
C LYS A 265 67.37 3.73 -10.39
N LYS A 266 67.11 2.48 -10.80
CA LYS A 266 65.81 1.83 -10.60
C LYS A 266 65.46 1.76 -9.12
N THR A 267 66.41 1.39 -8.27
CA THR A 267 66.21 1.29 -6.82
C THR A 267 65.88 2.65 -6.20
N ASP A 268 66.51 3.73 -6.67
CA ASP A 268 66.17 5.12 -6.26
C ASP A 268 64.73 5.51 -6.66
N LEU A 269 64.29 5.16 -7.87
CA LEU A 269 62.91 5.38 -8.30
C LEU A 269 61.90 4.58 -7.46
N ASP A 270 62.20 3.30 -7.16
CA ASP A 270 61.38 2.47 -6.27
C ASP A 270 61.20 3.14 -4.90
N ASN A 271 62.27 3.68 -4.33
CA ASN A 271 62.21 4.39 -3.05
C ASN A 271 61.37 5.67 -3.13
N LYS A 272 61.46 6.43 -4.22
CA LYS A 272 60.66 7.65 -4.44
C LYS A 272 59.17 7.35 -4.57
N ILE A 273 58.79 6.33 -5.34
CA ILE A 273 57.39 5.91 -5.50
C ILE A 273 56.83 5.46 -4.15
N ASN A 274 57.55 4.60 -3.42
CA ASN A 274 57.15 4.14 -2.09
C ASN A 274 57.00 5.30 -1.10
N ALA A 275 57.85 6.33 -1.18
CA ALA A 275 57.75 7.51 -0.33
C ALA A 275 56.47 8.32 -0.62
N ILE A 276 56.04 8.42 -1.88
CA ILE A 276 54.78 9.07 -2.26
C ILE A 276 53.58 8.24 -1.76
N ASP A 277 53.62 6.90 -1.93
CA ASP A 277 52.57 6.02 -1.40
C ASP A 277 52.42 6.14 0.13
N LEU A 278 53.53 6.13 0.85
CA LEU A 278 53.56 6.37 2.29
C LEU A 278 53.01 7.75 2.66
N SER A 279 53.33 8.78 1.87
CA SER A 279 52.82 10.14 2.09
C SER A 279 51.32 10.22 1.87
N LYS A 280 50.77 9.57 0.84
CA LYS A 280 49.32 9.46 0.60
C LYS A 280 48.61 8.81 1.78
N VAL A 281 49.09 7.64 2.23
CA VAL A 281 48.47 6.90 3.34
C VAL A 281 48.64 7.65 4.67
N SER A 282 49.66 8.49 4.81
CA SER A 282 49.88 9.31 6.01
C SER A 282 49.21 10.69 5.94
N ASP A 283 48.62 11.06 4.80
CA ASP A 283 47.89 12.30 4.63
C ASP A 283 46.63 12.28 5.50
N ALA A 284 46.48 13.29 6.35
CA ALA A 284 45.35 13.43 7.25
C ALA A 284 44.04 13.58 6.47
N ASP A 285 44.07 14.26 5.33
CA ASP A 285 42.88 14.50 4.49
C ASP A 285 42.46 13.20 3.80
N TYR A 286 43.42 12.39 3.33
CA TYR A 286 43.15 11.08 2.76
C TYR A 286 42.53 10.13 3.79
N GLN A 287 43.11 10.06 5.00
CA GLN A 287 42.59 9.22 6.09
C GLN A 287 41.18 9.66 6.52
N ALA A 288 40.95 10.97 6.62
CA ALA A 288 39.64 11.52 6.95
C ALA A 288 38.60 11.14 5.88
N ALA A 289 38.93 11.27 4.58
CA ALA A 289 38.03 10.90 3.49
C ALA A 289 37.71 9.39 3.47
N VAL A 290 38.71 8.53 3.66
CA VAL A 290 38.51 7.07 3.78
C VAL A 290 37.60 6.72 4.95
N GLN A 291 37.82 7.34 6.11
CA GLN A 291 36.99 7.13 7.29
C GLN A 291 35.55 7.60 7.06
N GLN A 292 35.37 8.75 6.41
CA GLN A 292 34.05 9.29 6.11
C GLN A 292 33.24 8.37 5.18
N VAL A 293 33.86 7.81 4.13
CA VAL A 293 33.23 6.81 3.25
C VAL A 293 32.80 5.57 4.06
N ALA A 294 33.69 5.04 4.91
CA ALA A 294 33.39 3.87 5.73
C ALA A 294 32.27 4.10 6.73
N GLU A 295 32.23 5.28 7.38
CA GLU A 295 31.18 5.66 8.33
C GLU A 295 29.81 5.76 7.66
N VAL A 296 29.73 6.40 6.50
CA VAL A 296 28.46 6.54 5.75
C VAL A 296 27.99 5.18 5.21
N GLN A 297 28.89 4.34 4.70
CA GLN A 297 28.55 2.99 4.25
C GLN A 297 28.00 2.15 5.42
N LYS A 298 28.63 2.23 6.59
CA LYS A 298 28.14 1.56 7.79
C LYS A 298 26.77 2.09 8.22
N ALA A 299 26.51 3.38 8.09
CA ALA A 299 25.20 3.97 8.38
C ALA A 299 24.12 3.47 7.40
N LYS A 300 24.46 3.25 6.13
CA LYS A 300 23.55 2.68 5.12
C LYS A 300 23.15 1.23 5.41
N GLU A 301 24.09 0.45 5.93
CA GLU A 301 23.90 -0.96 6.31
C GLU A 301 23.33 -1.14 7.73
N ALA A 302 23.26 -0.07 8.52
CA ALA A 302 22.77 -0.12 9.88
C ALA A 302 21.28 -0.52 9.92
N LYS A 303 20.95 -1.45 10.81
CA LYS A 303 19.56 -1.84 11.06
C LYS A 303 18.94 -0.93 12.10
N GLY A 304 17.90 -0.22 11.69
CA GLY A 304 17.04 0.58 12.56
C GLY A 304 15.84 -0.23 13.02
N GLU A 305 15.38 0.05 14.23
CA GLU A 305 14.12 -0.48 14.71
C GLU A 305 12.97 0.42 14.27
N PHE A 306 11.88 -0.16 13.79
CA PHE A 306 10.63 0.58 13.56
C PHE A 306 9.42 -0.22 14.03
N THR A 307 8.43 0.50 14.53
CA THR A 307 7.24 -0.06 15.15
C THR A 307 5.99 0.65 14.68
N PHE A 308 4.87 -0.07 14.61
CA PHE A 308 3.55 0.50 14.42
C PHE A 308 2.48 -0.43 14.97
N ASP A 309 1.36 0.14 15.36
CA ASP A 309 0.23 -0.57 15.94
C ASP A 309 -0.94 -0.60 14.96
N ILE A 310 -1.77 -1.65 15.07
CA ILE A 310 -3.02 -1.76 14.33
C ILE A 310 -4.17 -1.29 15.23
N PRO A 311 -4.91 -0.24 14.85
CA PRO A 311 -6.07 0.23 15.62
C PRO A 311 -7.07 -0.89 15.88
N ALA A 312 -7.59 -0.95 17.12
CA ALA A 312 -8.44 -2.04 17.59
C ALA A 312 -9.65 -2.34 16.69
N THR A 313 -10.24 -1.31 16.09
CA THR A 313 -11.46 -1.45 15.26
C THR A 313 -11.20 -2.11 13.90
N ILE A 314 -9.94 -2.20 13.47
CA ILE A 314 -9.58 -2.77 12.16
C ILE A 314 -8.69 -4.02 12.27
N GLN A 315 -8.43 -4.55 13.48
CA GLN A 315 -7.54 -5.70 13.67
C GLN A 315 -8.02 -6.96 12.95
N ASP A 316 -9.32 -7.25 12.98
CA ASP A 316 -9.92 -8.38 12.26
C ASP A 316 -9.71 -8.27 10.75
N GLY A 317 -10.09 -7.12 10.18
CA GLY A 317 -9.94 -6.87 8.75
C GLY A 317 -8.47 -6.87 8.32
N PHE A 318 -7.57 -6.39 9.18
CA PHE A 318 -6.13 -6.37 8.91
C PHE A 318 -5.55 -7.78 8.90
N ALA A 319 -5.89 -8.60 9.90
CA ALA A 319 -5.47 -9.99 9.95
C ALA A 319 -6.01 -10.79 8.76
N GLY A 320 -7.27 -10.60 8.38
CA GLY A 320 -7.89 -11.22 7.21
C GLY A 320 -7.09 -10.95 5.93
N MET A 321 -6.75 -9.69 5.65
CA MET A 321 -5.93 -9.35 4.48
C MET A 321 -4.58 -10.07 4.43
N ILE A 322 -3.88 -10.14 5.58
CA ILE A 322 -2.58 -10.81 5.66
C ILE A 322 -2.72 -12.33 5.49
N LEU A 323 -3.83 -12.93 5.95
CA LEU A 323 -4.07 -14.37 5.89
C LEU A 323 -4.58 -14.83 4.51
N GLU A 324 -5.47 -14.06 3.87
CA GLU A 324 -6.11 -14.37 2.58
C GLU A 324 -5.15 -14.32 1.39
N LYS A 325 -4.13 -13.45 1.42
CA LYS A 325 -3.11 -13.35 0.37
C LYS A 325 -2.05 -14.46 0.48
N GLN A 326 -2.46 -15.73 0.46
CA GLN A 326 -1.56 -16.91 0.47
C GLN A 326 -0.56 -16.93 -0.71
N THR A 327 -0.80 -16.14 -1.76
CA THR A 327 -0.03 -16.08 -3.01
C THR A 327 0.78 -14.80 -3.21
N LEU A 328 1.14 -14.07 -2.15
CA LEU A 328 2.20 -13.06 -2.29
C LEU A 328 3.51 -13.78 -2.61
N ASP A 329 3.91 -13.76 -3.89
CA ASP A 329 5.13 -14.36 -4.43
C ASP A 329 6.44 -13.89 -3.74
N ASN A 330 6.35 -12.93 -2.81
CA ASN A 330 7.41 -12.61 -1.85
C ASN A 330 7.14 -13.25 -0.49
N ASN A 331 7.71 -14.44 -0.31
CA ASN A 331 7.73 -15.24 0.94
C ASN A 331 8.12 -14.44 2.21
N ASP A 332 8.71 -13.25 2.12
CA ASP A 332 9.21 -12.49 3.28
C ASP A 332 8.13 -11.67 4.02
N LEU A 333 7.09 -11.16 3.34
CA LEU A 333 6.11 -10.27 3.99
C LEU A 333 5.15 -11.07 4.89
N ALA A 334 4.46 -12.08 4.36
CA ALA A 334 3.54 -12.89 5.15
C ALA A 334 4.26 -13.57 6.33
N ASN A 335 5.50 -14.04 6.14
CA ASN A 335 6.30 -14.64 7.20
C ASN A 335 6.78 -13.62 8.25
N SER A 336 6.96 -12.35 7.88
CA SER A 336 7.29 -11.28 8.83
C SER A 336 6.09 -10.84 9.67
N PHE A 337 4.87 -10.91 9.13
CA PHE A 337 3.67 -10.37 9.79
C PHE A 337 2.85 -11.42 10.56
N ARG A 338 2.76 -12.65 10.05
CA ARG A 338 1.96 -13.74 10.66
C ARG A 338 2.29 -14.04 12.13
N PRO A 339 3.55 -14.02 12.61
CA PRO A 339 3.86 -14.33 14.00
C PRO A 339 3.19 -13.40 15.03
N ALA A 340 2.85 -12.16 14.62
CA ALA A 340 2.22 -11.16 15.47
C ALA A 340 0.69 -11.34 15.60
N ILE A 341 0.06 -12.10 14.71
CA ILE A 341 -1.40 -12.33 14.71
C ILE A 341 -1.77 -13.29 15.85
N LYS A 342 -2.73 -12.89 16.69
CA LYS A 342 -3.35 -13.73 17.74
C LYS A 342 -4.87 -13.77 17.55
N ILE A 343 -5.54 -14.79 18.09
CA ILE A 343 -6.99 -14.96 18.07
C ILE A 343 -7.49 -15.05 19.50
N ASP A 344 -8.50 -14.24 19.85
CA ASP A 344 -9.21 -14.35 21.12
C ASP A 344 -10.17 -15.55 21.05
N PRO A 345 -9.98 -16.59 21.88
CA PRO A 345 -10.80 -17.80 21.84
C PRO A 345 -12.27 -17.57 22.26
N ALA A 346 -12.59 -16.48 22.95
CA ALA A 346 -13.95 -16.18 23.40
C ALA A 346 -14.79 -15.46 22.33
N THR A 347 -14.13 -14.61 21.53
CA THR A 347 -14.81 -13.76 20.53
C THR A 347 -14.54 -14.20 19.09
N GLY A 348 -13.51 -15.01 18.87
CA GLY A 348 -13.02 -15.39 17.54
C GLY A 348 -12.29 -14.26 16.81
N LYS A 349 -12.08 -13.10 17.46
CA LYS A 349 -11.48 -11.92 16.86
C LYS A 349 -9.95 -11.96 16.90
N TYR A 350 -9.32 -11.47 15.84
CA TYR A 350 -7.89 -11.27 15.74
C TYR A 350 -7.44 -10.03 16.50
N TYR A 351 -6.25 -10.13 17.09
CA TYR A 351 -5.61 -9.01 17.78
C TYR A 351 -4.08 -9.06 17.70
N PHE A 352 -3.45 -7.91 17.97
CA PHE A 352 -2.00 -7.69 17.89
C PHE A 352 -1.49 -7.13 19.23
N PRO A 353 -1.11 -7.99 20.19
CA PRO A 353 -0.83 -7.55 21.58
C PRO A 353 0.39 -6.64 21.70
N ASP A 354 1.40 -6.84 20.85
CA ASP A 354 2.67 -6.08 20.87
C ASP A 354 2.86 -5.22 19.60
N GLY A 355 1.80 -5.05 18.80
CA GLY A 355 1.88 -4.42 17.49
C GLY A 355 2.88 -5.10 16.57
N PHE A 356 3.53 -4.30 15.72
CA PHE A 356 4.62 -4.74 14.85
C PHE A 356 5.94 -4.10 15.28
N ARG A 357 7.00 -4.91 15.29
CA ARG A 357 8.36 -4.49 15.62
C ARG A 357 9.36 -5.19 14.72
N PHE A 358 10.11 -4.40 13.94
CA PHE A 358 11.06 -4.92 12.98
C PHE A 358 12.41 -4.25 13.12
N SER A 359 13.48 -5.03 12.95
CA SER A 359 14.86 -4.52 12.87
C SER A 359 15.39 -4.73 11.45
N LYS A 360 15.48 -3.64 10.69
CA LYS A 360 15.70 -3.66 9.23
C LYS A 360 16.61 -2.52 8.79
N THR A 361 17.34 -2.70 7.70
CA THR A 361 18.03 -1.60 7.03
C THR A 361 17.03 -0.61 6.47
N MET A 362 17.46 0.60 6.12
CA MET A 362 16.57 1.58 5.49
C MET A 362 15.94 1.03 4.20
N GLN A 363 16.69 0.29 3.38
CA GLN A 363 16.17 -0.31 2.15
C GLN A 363 15.13 -1.40 2.43
N GLU A 364 15.39 -2.29 3.39
CA GLU A 364 14.43 -3.32 3.78
C GLU A 364 13.15 -2.70 4.36
N LYS A 365 13.27 -1.62 5.15
CA LYS A 365 12.14 -0.87 5.70
C LYS A 365 11.30 -0.24 4.58
N ARG A 366 11.91 0.35 3.54
CA ARG A 366 11.21 0.87 2.35
C ARG A 366 10.35 -0.22 1.72
N ASN A 367 10.97 -1.35 1.37
CA ASN A 367 10.29 -2.46 0.70
C ASN A 367 9.11 -3.00 1.52
N MET A 368 9.26 -3.09 2.85
CA MET A 368 8.17 -3.52 3.74
C MET A 368 7.02 -2.52 3.79
N LEU A 369 7.33 -1.22 3.89
CA LEU A 369 6.33 -0.16 3.95
C LEU A 369 5.55 -0.04 2.65
N GLU A 370 6.23 -0.10 1.50
CA GLU A 370 5.60 -0.11 0.17
C GLU A 370 4.64 -1.29 -0.01
N ALA A 371 5.07 -2.49 0.40
CA ALA A 371 4.25 -3.68 0.28
C ALA A 371 2.98 -3.61 1.15
N ILE A 372 3.09 -3.12 2.39
CA ILE A 372 1.91 -2.99 3.25
C ILE A 372 0.99 -1.84 2.84
N THR A 373 1.52 -0.69 2.40
CA THR A 373 0.67 0.42 1.93
C THR A 373 -0.07 0.03 0.66
N THR A 374 0.56 -0.75 -0.24
CA THR A 374 -0.09 -1.30 -1.43
C THR A 374 -1.25 -2.23 -1.07
N LEU A 375 -1.09 -3.08 -0.05
CA LEU A 375 -2.18 -3.93 0.45
C LEU A 375 -3.32 -3.10 1.06
N LEU A 376 -3.00 -1.96 1.66
CA LEU A 376 -3.98 -1.09 2.29
C LEU A 376 -4.74 -0.22 1.28
N THR A 377 -4.22 -0.01 0.07
CA THR A 377 -4.89 0.76 -0.99
C THR A 377 -6.31 0.28 -1.24
N ASP A 378 -6.54 -1.04 -1.30
CA ASP A 378 -7.87 -1.65 -1.50
C ASP A 378 -8.85 -1.37 -0.33
N LYS A 379 -8.35 -0.95 0.84
CA LYS A 379 -9.17 -0.56 2.01
C LYS A 379 -9.33 0.94 2.13
N VAL A 380 -8.50 1.73 1.46
CA VAL A 380 -8.67 3.17 1.32
C VAL A 380 -9.71 3.40 0.23
N LYS A 381 -10.98 3.37 0.63
CA LYS A 381 -12.09 3.55 -0.31
C LYS A 381 -12.13 4.96 -0.87
N THR A 382 -12.25 5.06 -2.18
CA THR A 382 -12.62 6.30 -2.87
C THR A 382 -14.01 6.75 -2.43
N SER A 383 -14.32 8.02 -2.70
CA SER A 383 -15.63 8.63 -2.46
C SER A 383 -16.77 7.82 -3.06
N GLU A 384 -16.60 7.38 -4.31
CA GLU A 384 -17.57 6.58 -5.06
C GLU A 384 -17.81 5.22 -4.37
N GLU A 385 -16.74 4.53 -3.98
CA GLU A 385 -16.84 3.24 -3.28
C GLU A 385 -17.48 3.38 -1.90
N GLN A 386 -17.24 4.49 -1.20
CA GLN A 386 -17.91 4.79 0.07
C GLN A 386 -19.40 5.10 -0.13
N ALA A 387 -19.76 5.83 -1.18
CA ALA A 387 -21.14 6.13 -1.53
C ALA A 387 -21.90 4.86 -1.93
N GLN A 388 -21.28 3.99 -2.73
CA GLN A 388 -21.80 2.67 -3.08
C GLN A 388 -21.98 1.78 -1.84
N ALA A 389 -20.99 1.75 -0.94
CA ALA A 389 -21.10 1.00 0.31
C ALA A 389 -22.22 1.52 1.21
N LYS A 390 -22.42 2.84 1.30
CA LYS A 390 -23.55 3.46 2.03
C LYS A 390 -24.91 3.13 1.40
N LEU A 391 -24.98 3.09 0.07
CA LEU A 391 -26.20 2.66 -0.64
C LEU A 391 -26.51 1.20 -0.36
N ALA A 392 -25.51 0.32 -0.45
CA ALA A 392 -25.64 -1.08 -0.10
C ALA A 392 -26.06 -1.26 1.37
N GLN A 393 -25.46 -0.49 2.30
CA GLN A 393 -25.80 -0.51 3.71
C GLN A 393 -27.26 -0.08 3.94
N ALA A 394 -27.71 0.98 3.28
CA ALA A 394 -29.08 1.46 3.39
C ALA A 394 -30.08 0.41 2.87
N GLN A 395 -29.75 -0.26 1.76
CA GLN A 395 -30.56 -1.35 1.21
C GLN A 395 -30.59 -2.56 2.16
N ALA A 396 -29.42 -3.02 2.62
CA ALA A 396 -29.31 -4.10 3.59
C ALA A 396 -30.06 -3.80 4.89
N LYS A 397 -30.08 -2.53 5.33
CA LYS A 397 -30.89 -2.09 6.47
C LYS A 397 -32.39 -2.22 6.22
N VAL A 398 -32.86 -1.80 5.05
CA VAL A 398 -34.28 -1.93 4.66
C VAL A 398 -34.68 -3.41 4.65
N ASP A 399 -33.85 -4.27 4.08
CA ASP A 399 -34.10 -5.71 4.01
C ASP A 399 -34.09 -6.34 5.42
N TYR A 400 -33.11 -5.99 6.26
CA TYR A 400 -33.06 -6.42 7.66
C TYR A 400 -34.29 -5.97 8.44
N ASP A 401 -34.66 -4.68 8.38
CA ASP A 401 -35.80 -4.15 9.12
C ASP A 401 -37.13 -4.81 8.66
N ALA A 402 -37.26 -5.08 7.36
CA ALA A 402 -38.41 -5.77 6.79
C ALA A 402 -38.51 -7.23 7.29
N PHE A 403 -37.42 -8.00 7.19
CA PHE A 403 -37.39 -9.37 7.69
C PHE A 403 -37.56 -9.44 9.21
N GLN A 404 -36.96 -8.51 9.96
CA GLN A 404 -37.07 -8.44 11.41
C GLN A 404 -38.50 -8.14 11.85
N ALA A 405 -39.21 -7.23 11.16
CA ALA A 405 -40.61 -6.93 11.45
C ALA A 405 -41.51 -8.16 11.18
N GLU A 406 -41.26 -8.89 10.08
CA GLU A 406 -41.98 -10.12 9.77
C GLU A 406 -41.67 -11.22 10.80
N LEU A 407 -40.40 -11.42 11.13
CA LEU A 407 -39.95 -12.42 12.10
C LEU A 407 -40.58 -12.16 13.47
N THR A 408 -40.53 -10.93 13.98
CA THR A 408 -41.13 -10.58 15.28
C THR A 408 -42.65 -10.83 15.31
N LYS A 409 -43.35 -10.56 14.19
CA LYS A 409 -44.79 -10.86 14.09
C LYS A 409 -45.06 -12.37 14.13
N VAL A 410 -44.28 -13.15 13.40
CA VAL A 410 -44.45 -14.61 13.33
C VAL A 410 -44.00 -15.27 14.63
N GLU A 411 -42.91 -14.83 15.25
CA GLU A 411 -42.45 -15.27 16.57
C GLU A 411 -43.52 -15.03 17.63
N GLY A 412 -44.19 -13.88 17.62
CA GLY A 412 -45.32 -13.62 18.51
C GLY A 412 -46.50 -14.58 18.34
N THR A 413 -46.69 -15.15 17.14
CA THR A 413 -47.68 -16.19 16.86
C THR A 413 -47.17 -17.56 17.30
N TRP A 414 -45.92 -17.86 16.99
CA TRP A 414 -45.25 -19.10 17.35
C TRP A 414 -45.14 -19.27 18.87
N THR A 415 -44.77 -18.24 19.63
CA THR A 415 -44.69 -18.29 21.10
C THR A 415 -46.04 -18.68 21.70
N LYS A 416 -47.14 -18.08 21.23
CA LYS A 416 -48.49 -18.43 21.70
C LYS A 416 -48.89 -19.86 21.35
N ALA A 417 -48.58 -20.30 20.12
CA ALA A 417 -48.88 -21.66 19.67
C ALA A 417 -48.04 -22.70 20.43
N SER A 418 -46.76 -22.40 20.65
CA SER A 418 -45.80 -23.20 21.43
C SER A 418 -46.25 -23.34 22.88
N GLU A 419 -46.57 -22.23 23.55
CA GLU A 419 -47.10 -22.25 24.92
C GLU A 419 -48.39 -23.07 25.03
N ALA A 420 -49.31 -22.93 24.08
CA ALA A 420 -50.56 -23.70 24.08
C ALA A 420 -50.33 -25.20 23.82
N PHE A 421 -49.48 -25.53 22.85
CA PHE A 421 -49.13 -26.91 22.51
C PHE A 421 -48.42 -27.61 23.66
N TYR A 422 -47.31 -27.06 24.17
CA TYR A 422 -46.55 -27.70 25.25
C TYR A 422 -47.34 -27.78 26.55
N LYS A 423 -48.20 -26.79 26.86
CA LYS A 423 -49.15 -26.90 27.98
C LYS A 423 -50.13 -28.06 27.83
N ALA A 424 -50.64 -28.31 26.62
CA ALA A 424 -51.53 -29.43 26.35
C ALA A 424 -50.80 -30.78 26.35
N VAL A 425 -49.57 -30.80 25.83
CA VAL A 425 -48.66 -31.95 25.88
C VAL A 425 -48.38 -32.35 27.33
N ASP A 426 -47.96 -31.40 28.16
CA ASP A 426 -47.62 -31.63 29.57
C ASP A 426 -48.83 -32.11 30.37
N ALA A 427 -50.00 -31.53 30.12
CA ALA A 427 -51.25 -31.92 30.78
C ALA A 427 -51.61 -33.40 30.55
N GLY A 428 -51.30 -33.94 29.37
CA GLY A 428 -51.53 -35.36 29.03
C GLY A 428 -50.27 -36.23 29.01
N LYS A 429 -49.12 -35.67 29.39
CA LYS A 429 -47.80 -36.33 29.39
C LYS A 429 -47.42 -36.95 28.03
N TYR A 430 -47.81 -36.33 26.92
CA TYR A 430 -47.69 -36.92 25.58
C TYR A 430 -46.24 -37.00 25.03
N LEU A 431 -45.27 -36.35 25.67
CA LEU A 431 -43.83 -36.43 25.34
C LEU A 431 -42.98 -37.08 26.45
N SER A 432 -43.57 -37.71 27.47
CA SER A 432 -42.80 -38.37 28.55
C SER A 432 -42.30 -39.76 28.13
N GLN A 433 -41.09 -40.16 28.56
CA GLN A 433 -40.63 -41.54 28.44
C GLN A 433 -41.32 -42.45 29.48
N GLU A 434 -41.52 -43.72 29.08
CA GLU A 434 -42.14 -44.84 29.82
C GLU A 434 -43.68 -44.86 29.89
N GLY A 435 -44.36 -45.36 28.85
CA GLY A 435 -45.67 -46.06 28.91
C GLY A 435 -46.85 -45.43 29.67
N HIS A 436 -46.71 -44.19 30.13
CA HIS A 436 -47.60 -43.47 31.04
C HIS A 436 -48.16 -42.21 30.40
N ASP A 437 -47.91 -42.01 29.10
CA ASP A 437 -48.57 -40.98 28.31
C ASP A 437 -50.05 -41.36 28.09
N ALA A 438 -50.91 -40.36 27.94
CA ALA A 438 -52.34 -40.60 27.85
C ALA A 438 -52.74 -41.45 26.62
N ARG A 439 -51.95 -41.50 25.53
CA ARG A 439 -52.21 -42.35 24.36
C ARG A 439 -51.93 -43.81 24.69
N SER A 440 -50.79 -44.12 25.29
CA SER A 440 -50.47 -45.48 25.75
C SER A 440 -51.47 -45.99 26.78
N LEU A 441 -51.88 -45.13 27.73
CA LEU A 441 -52.86 -45.49 28.75
C LEU A 441 -54.24 -45.82 28.16
N ILE A 442 -54.75 -45.03 27.21
CA ILE A 442 -56.06 -45.32 26.61
C ILE A 442 -56.03 -46.55 25.69
N ILE A 443 -54.88 -46.85 25.05
CA ILE A 443 -54.68 -48.09 24.29
C ILE A 443 -54.70 -49.30 25.25
N ALA A 444 -54.03 -49.20 26.40
CA ALA A 444 -54.07 -50.24 27.43
C ALA A 444 -55.48 -50.42 28.02
N ASP A 445 -56.21 -49.32 28.24
CA ASP A 445 -57.64 -49.36 28.65
C ASP A 445 -58.49 -50.08 27.59
N TYR A 446 -58.24 -49.85 26.30
CA TYR A 446 -58.92 -50.54 25.21
C TYR A 446 -58.62 -52.04 25.19
N GLN A 447 -57.36 -52.44 25.35
CA GLN A 447 -56.96 -53.85 25.43
C GLN A 447 -57.59 -54.54 26.65
N THR A 448 -57.66 -53.84 27.77
CA THR A 448 -58.36 -54.33 28.98
C THR A 448 -59.84 -54.50 28.73
N TYR A 449 -60.47 -53.49 28.10
CA TYR A 449 -61.87 -53.55 27.67
C TYR A 449 -62.13 -54.76 26.75
N GLN A 450 -61.27 -55.03 25.76
CA GLN A 450 -61.42 -56.18 24.87
C GLN A 450 -61.47 -57.49 25.65
N LYS A 451 -60.53 -57.68 26.60
CA LYS A 451 -60.47 -58.87 27.45
C LYS A 451 -61.69 -59.01 28.36
N ASP A 452 -62.14 -57.91 28.97
CA ASP A 452 -63.32 -57.88 29.84
C ASP A 452 -64.59 -58.18 29.04
N TYR A 453 -64.70 -57.64 27.82
CA TYR A 453 -65.81 -57.86 26.90
C TYR A 453 -65.87 -59.31 26.42
N GLU A 454 -64.73 -59.90 26.03
CA GLU A 454 -64.62 -61.33 25.67
C GLU A 454 -64.95 -62.25 26.84
N SER A 455 -64.50 -61.91 28.04
CA SER A 455 -64.78 -62.67 29.27
C SER A 455 -66.24 -62.59 29.72
N ALA A 456 -66.98 -61.59 29.24
CA ALA A 456 -68.40 -61.37 29.49
C ALA A 456 -69.33 -61.99 28.41
N ALA A 457 -68.76 -62.70 27.42
CA ALA A 457 -69.50 -63.23 26.28
C ALA A 457 -70.78 -64.00 26.68
N GLY A 458 -71.93 -63.52 26.19
CA GLY A 458 -73.25 -64.10 26.48
C GLY A 458 -73.99 -63.48 27.67
N ASP A 459 -73.42 -62.47 28.34
CA ASP A 459 -74.08 -61.63 29.35
C ASP A 459 -74.17 -60.17 28.87
N ALA A 460 -75.28 -59.86 28.18
CA ALA A 460 -75.51 -58.56 27.56
C ALA A 460 -75.42 -57.36 28.53
N ALA A 461 -75.68 -57.57 29.84
CA ALA A 461 -75.58 -56.50 30.83
C ALA A 461 -74.11 -56.19 31.16
N LYS A 462 -73.26 -57.22 31.26
CA LYS A 462 -71.83 -57.06 31.52
C LYS A 462 -71.06 -56.56 30.29
N GLU A 463 -71.40 -57.04 29.09
CA GLU A 463 -70.86 -56.53 27.82
C GLU A 463 -71.13 -55.04 27.67
N LYS A 464 -72.37 -54.61 27.93
CA LYS A 464 -72.76 -53.19 27.91
C LYS A 464 -72.02 -52.37 28.96
N ALA A 465 -71.86 -52.88 30.18
CA ALA A 465 -71.16 -52.17 31.26
C ALA A 465 -69.67 -51.96 30.95
N ALA A 466 -69.00 -52.96 30.36
CA ALA A 466 -67.60 -52.84 29.94
C ALA A 466 -67.45 -51.79 28.81
N LEU A 467 -68.36 -51.81 27.83
CA LEU A 467 -68.37 -50.85 26.73
C LEU A 467 -68.66 -49.42 27.20
N ASP A 468 -69.66 -49.21 28.05
CA ASP A 468 -70.00 -47.89 28.60
C ASP A 468 -68.83 -47.29 29.40
N LYS A 469 -68.11 -48.13 30.18
CA LYS A 469 -66.92 -47.72 30.93
C LYS A 469 -65.80 -47.23 29.99
N PHE A 470 -65.47 -48.02 28.96
CA PHE A 470 -64.47 -47.63 27.98
C PHE A 470 -64.87 -46.36 27.22
N ILE A 471 -66.12 -46.25 26.76
CA ILE A 471 -66.63 -45.05 26.07
C ILE A 471 -66.48 -43.80 26.94
N ALA A 472 -66.72 -43.89 28.25
CA ALA A 472 -66.55 -42.75 29.16
C ALA A 472 -65.08 -42.27 29.26
N GLN A 473 -64.13 -43.21 29.39
CA GLN A 473 -62.69 -42.91 29.40
C GLN A 473 -62.24 -42.34 28.04
N TYR A 474 -62.67 -43.00 26.97
CA TYR A 474 -62.33 -42.63 25.60
C TYR A 474 -62.91 -41.28 25.19
N LYS A 475 -64.09 -40.88 25.66
CA LYS A 475 -64.66 -39.55 25.40
C LYS A 475 -63.82 -38.42 26.01
N THR A 476 -63.29 -38.63 27.21
CA THR A 476 -62.39 -37.67 27.87
C THR A 476 -61.08 -37.55 27.09
N TYR A 477 -60.50 -38.70 26.71
CA TYR A 477 -59.31 -38.78 25.87
C TYR A 477 -59.49 -38.10 24.50
N LEU A 478 -60.58 -38.44 23.80
CA LEU A 478 -60.91 -37.92 22.48
C LEU A 478 -61.07 -36.40 22.49
N THR A 479 -61.63 -35.82 23.56
CA THR A 479 -61.75 -34.35 23.71
C THR A 479 -60.36 -33.68 23.81
N ALA A 480 -59.46 -34.27 24.61
CA ALA A 480 -58.09 -33.78 24.74
C ALA A 480 -57.32 -33.89 23.41
N ARG A 481 -57.43 -35.02 22.70
CA ARG A 481 -56.80 -35.23 21.38
C ARG A 481 -57.40 -34.35 20.29
N THR A 482 -58.72 -34.16 20.25
CA THR A 482 -59.35 -33.23 19.31
C THR A 482 -58.73 -31.83 19.41
N THR A 483 -58.39 -31.39 20.63
CA THR A 483 -57.71 -30.11 20.87
C THR A 483 -56.23 -30.17 20.51
N LEU A 484 -55.53 -31.25 20.89
CA LEU A 484 -54.09 -31.39 20.72
C LEU A 484 -53.68 -31.63 19.26
N ASP A 485 -54.23 -32.65 18.60
CA ASP A 485 -53.82 -33.10 17.26
C ASP A 485 -54.96 -33.14 16.24
N GLY A 486 -56.16 -32.67 16.61
CA GLY A 486 -57.30 -32.57 15.71
C GLY A 486 -58.04 -33.88 15.47
N LEU A 487 -57.77 -34.93 16.26
CA LEU A 487 -58.44 -36.23 16.14
C LEU A 487 -59.96 -36.08 16.15
N LYS A 488 -60.61 -36.55 15.08
CA LYS A 488 -62.07 -36.56 14.95
C LYS A 488 -62.54 -37.88 14.37
N LEU A 489 -63.55 -38.46 15.02
CA LEU A 489 -64.27 -39.62 14.47
C LEU A 489 -65.33 -39.16 13.48
N LYS A 490 -65.50 -39.92 12.40
CA LYS A 490 -66.60 -39.72 11.47
C LYS A 490 -67.90 -40.18 12.12
N GLU A 491 -69.02 -39.64 11.64
CA GLU A 491 -70.33 -39.93 12.25
C GLU A 491 -70.61 -41.43 12.28
N GLU A 492 -70.27 -42.15 11.22
CA GLU A 492 -70.44 -43.60 11.06
C GLU A 492 -69.56 -44.46 11.99
N THR A 493 -68.52 -43.88 12.62
CA THR A 493 -67.60 -44.60 13.53
C THR A 493 -67.56 -44.02 14.95
N ASP A 494 -68.35 -42.98 15.25
CA ASP A 494 -68.29 -42.27 16.53
C ASP A 494 -69.02 -43.02 17.66
N ILE A 495 -68.27 -43.90 18.34
CA ILE A 495 -68.76 -44.69 19.49
C ILE A 495 -69.13 -43.82 20.70
N THR A 496 -68.69 -42.56 20.76
CA THR A 496 -69.02 -41.65 21.87
C THR A 496 -70.41 -41.04 21.74
N LYS A 497 -71.00 -41.12 20.54
CA LYS A 497 -72.38 -40.71 20.24
C LYS A 497 -73.33 -41.89 20.15
N ASP A 498 -72.87 -43.02 19.61
CA ASP A 498 -73.67 -44.21 19.43
C ASP A 498 -72.81 -45.48 19.62
N ALA A 499 -73.02 -46.17 20.73
CA ALA A 499 -72.28 -47.38 21.08
C ALA A 499 -72.47 -48.54 20.09
N ALA A 500 -73.54 -48.52 19.27
CA ALA A 500 -73.78 -49.53 18.24
C ALA A 500 -72.73 -49.49 17.10
N LYS A 501 -71.93 -48.42 17.02
CA LYS A 501 -70.89 -48.22 15.99
C LYS A 501 -69.55 -48.89 16.32
N LEU A 502 -69.50 -49.68 17.40
CA LEU A 502 -68.28 -50.32 17.88
C LEU A 502 -67.53 -51.12 16.80
N ASP A 503 -68.23 -51.90 15.99
CA ASP A 503 -67.59 -52.72 14.95
C ASP A 503 -66.98 -51.84 13.84
N ALA A 504 -67.67 -50.77 13.46
CA ALA A 504 -67.18 -49.81 12.48
C ALA A 504 -65.97 -49.00 13.01
N TRP A 505 -65.95 -48.69 14.31
CA TRP A 505 -64.82 -48.05 14.97
C TRP A 505 -63.60 -48.98 15.07
N LYS A 506 -63.81 -50.26 15.43
CA LYS A 506 -62.73 -51.26 15.47
C LYS A 506 -62.09 -51.46 14.10
N ALA A 507 -62.87 -51.40 13.03
CA ALA A 507 -62.37 -51.53 11.65
C ALA A 507 -61.42 -50.40 11.23
N LEU A 508 -61.34 -49.29 11.98
CA LEU A 508 -60.35 -48.24 11.75
C LEU A 508 -58.96 -48.59 12.29
N ILE A 509 -58.85 -49.60 13.15
CA ILE A 509 -57.57 -50.11 13.64
C ILE A 509 -57.03 -51.07 12.57
N THR A 510 -55.91 -50.69 11.95
CA THR A 510 -55.33 -51.45 10.84
C THR A 510 -54.08 -52.20 11.29
N GLU A 511 -53.93 -53.44 10.83
CA GLU A 511 -52.73 -54.24 11.06
C GLU A 511 -51.97 -54.42 9.74
N ASN A 512 -50.71 -53.97 9.70
CA ASN A 512 -49.84 -54.08 8.53
C ASN A 512 -48.50 -54.68 8.94
N ASN A 513 -48.10 -55.80 8.33
CA ASN A 513 -46.81 -56.47 8.56
C ASN A 513 -46.47 -56.68 10.07
N GLY A 514 -47.46 -57.08 10.87
CA GLY A 514 -47.29 -57.33 12.31
C GLY A 514 -47.21 -56.05 13.17
N THR A 515 -47.51 -54.87 12.60
CA THR A 515 -47.63 -53.61 13.33
C THR A 515 -49.08 -53.14 13.31
N THR A 516 -49.68 -52.95 14.50
CA THR A 516 -51.02 -52.38 14.65
C THR A 516 -50.93 -50.85 14.68
N SER A 517 -51.57 -50.18 13.73
CA SER A 517 -51.75 -48.72 13.77
C SER A 517 -53.05 -48.36 14.47
N TYR A 518 -52.92 -47.46 15.42
CA TYR A 518 -53.98 -46.95 16.29
C TYR A 518 -54.38 -45.51 15.95
N ASP A 519 -53.73 -44.88 14.97
CA ASP A 519 -53.78 -43.43 14.77
C ASP A 519 -55.18 -42.91 14.42
N ALA A 520 -55.95 -43.68 13.64
CA ALA A 520 -57.31 -43.30 13.23
C ALA A 520 -58.30 -43.20 14.41
N VAL A 521 -58.00 -43.87 15.52
CA VAL A 521 -58.88 -43.93 16.69
C VAL A 521 -58.26 -43.33 17.95
N PHE A 522 -56.94 -43.31 18.07
CA PHE A 522 -56.24 -42.76 19.22
C PHE A 522 -55.37 -41.53 18.88
N GLY A 523 -55.34 -41.10 17.62
CA GLY A 523 -54.54 -39.96 17.16
C GLY A 523 -53.08 -40.35 16.90
N VAL A 524 -52.39 -39.48 16.15
CA VAL A 524 -51.02 -39.73 15.68
C VAL A 524 -50.03 -39.93 16.83
N GLU A 525 -49.06 -40.82 16.64
CA GLU A 525 -47.98 -41.01 17.61
C GLU A 525 -46.98 -39.85 17.60
N ASP A 526 -46.58 -39.42 16.40
CA ASP A 526 -45.72 -38.26 16.20
C ASP A 526 -46.56 -36.98 16.06
N LEU A 527 -46.64 -36.22 17.15
CA LEU A 527 -47.43 -34.99 17.21
C LEU A 527 -46.94 -33.92 16.22
N PHE A 528 -45.67 -33.94 15.80
CA PHE A 528 -45.15 -32.99 14.80
C PHE A 528 -45.61 -33.32 13.37
N LYS A 529 -46.27 -34.47 13.17
CA LYS A 529 -46.94 -34.87 11.92
C LYS A 529 -48.46 -34.70 11.98
N ALA A 530 -49.01 -34.16 13.06
CA ALA A 530 -50.44 -33.92 13.18
C ALA A 530 -50.94 -32.92 12.12
N GLU A 531 -52.09 -33.24 11.51
CA GLU A 531 -52.72 -32.38 10.47
C GLU A 531 -53.74 -31.39 11.06
N GLY A 532 -54.03 -31.47 12.36
CA GLY A 532 -54.96 -30.56 13.04
C GLY A 532 -54.59 -30.26 14.50
N GLY A 533 -55.43 -29.46 15.15
CA GLY A 533 -55.27 -29.08 16.56
C GLY A 533 -54.07 -28.16 16.83
N LEU A 534 -53.76 -28.00 18.12
CA LEU A 534 -52.63 -27.19 18.60
C LEU A 534 -51.28 -27.63 18.03
N ALA A 535 -51.11 -28.92 17.75
CA ALA A 535 -49.89 -29.48 17.18
C ALA A 535 -49.65 -28.99 15.74
N ALA A 536 -50.69 -29.02 14.89
CA ALA A 536 -50.60 -28.46 13.54
C ALA A 536 -50.42 -26.94 13.54
N ASP A 537 -51.08 -26.23 14.47
CA ASP A 537 -50.91 -24.78 14.63
C ASP A 537 -49.47 -24.42 15.05
N PHE A 538 -48.88 -25.20 15.96
CA PHE A 538 -47.48 -25.03 16.39
C PHE A 538 -46.51 -25.30 15.24
N VAL A 539 -46.62 -26.43 14.54
CA VAL A 539 -45.76 -26.77 13.39
C VAL A 539 -45.87 -25.71 12.28
N LYS A 540 -47.10 -25.24 11.99
CA LYS A 540 -47.33 -24.18 11.02
C LYS A 540 -46.66 -22.88 11.43
N ALA A 541 -46.74 -22.50 12.71
CA ALA A 541 -46.10 -21.31 13.22
C ALA A 541 -44.56 -21.43 13.25
N ALA A 542 -44.02 -22.62 13.58
CA ALA A 542 -42.58 -22.89 13.57
C ALA A 542 -42.01 -22.77 12.16
N LYS A 543 -42.68 -23.40 11.18
CA LYS A 543 -42.31 -23.30 9.76
C LYS A 543 -42.36 -21.86 9.25
N ALA A 544 -43.35 -21.07 9.67
CA ALA A 544 -43.44 -19.66 9.29
C ALA A 544 -42.26 -18.83 9.85
N ALA A 545 -41.77 -19.13 11.06
CA ALA A 545 -40.59 -18.48 11.64
C ALA A 545 -39.28 -18.99 11.03
N GLY A 546 -39.30 -20.13 10.34
CA GLY A 546 -38.11 -20.83 9.87
C GLY A 546 -37.42 -21.65 10.97
N TYR A 547 -38.17 -22.09 11.99
CA TYR A 547 -37.66 -22.93 13.07
C TYR A 547 -37.89 -24.42 12.76
N SER A 548 -37.07 -25.29 13.34
CA SER A 548 -37.38 -26.72 13.38
C SER A 548 -38.65 -26.97 14.20
N ASN A 549 -39.33 -28.08 13.93
CA ASN A 549 -40.52 -28.49 14.67
C ASN A 549 -40.23 -28.82 16.14
N GLU A 550 -38.97 -28.91 16.54
CA GLU A 550 -38.58 -29.29 17.91
C GLU A 550 -38.07 -28.10 18.73
N ARG A 551 -37.87 -26.93 18.11
CA ARG A 551 -37.35 -25.75 18.77
C ARG A 551 -38.36 -25.23 19.81
N GLN A 552 -37.87 -24.88 21.00
CA GLN A 552 -38.69 -24.42 22.14
C GLN A 552 -38.44 -22.97 22.55
N THR A 553 -37.36 -22.35 22.07
CA THR A 553 -36.98 -20.97 22.38
C THR A 553 -36.86 -20.15 21.10
N THR A 554 -37.06 -18.83 21.21
CA THR A 554 -36.76 -17.93 20.10
C THR A 554 -35.26 -17.99 19.77
N ALA A 555 -34.95 -17.89 18.48
CA ALA A 555 -33.57 -17.76 18.04
C ALA A 555 -33.06 -16.35 18.26
N VAL A 556 -31.77 -16.25 18.57
CA VAL A 556 -31.09 -14.95 18.76
C VAL A 556 -29.91 -14.85 17.81
N TYR A 557 -29.68 -13.65 17.28
CA TYR A 557 -28.62 -13.39 16.31
C TYR A 557 -27.23 -13.85 16.79
N ALA A 558 -26.93 -13.71 18.09
CA ALA A 558 -25.64 -14.14 18.65
C ALA A 558 -25.40 -15.66 18.56
N GLU A 559 -26.45 -16.48 18.75
CA GLU A 559 -26.39 -17.94 18.59
C GLU A 559 -26.08 -18.30 17.14
N TRP A 560 -26.79 -17.66 16.20
CA TRP A 560 -26.60 -17.87 14.77
C TRP A 560 -25.21 -17.44 14.29
N LEU A 561 -24.73 -16.26 14.71
CA LEU A 561 -23.43 -15.73 14.30
C LEU A 561 -22.27 -16.60 14.81
N ALA A 562 -22.37 -17.14 16.03
CA ALA A 562 -21.37 -18.05 16.57
C ALA A 562 -21.28 -19.37 15.78
N ALA A 563 -22.44 -19.94 15.40
CA ALA A 563 -22.48 -21.14 14.57
C ALA A 563 -21.93 -20.89 13.16
N TYR A 564 -22.29 -19.76 12.55
CA TYR A 564 -21.76 -19.33 11.26
C TYR A 564 -20.23 -19.22 11.27
N ASN A 565 -19.67 -18.51 12.26
CA ASN A 565 -18.23 -18.30 12.36
C ASN A 565 -17.46 -19.60 12.62
N LYS A 566 -18.03 -20.51 13.41
CA LYS A 566 -17.46 -21.85 13.62
C LYS A 566 -17.39 -22.63 12.31
N ALA A 567 -18.49 -22.67 11.55
CA ALA A 567 -18.53 -23.34 10.25
C ALA A 567 -17.51 -22.73 9.26
N LEU A 568 -17.37 -21.41 9.25
CA LEU A 568 -16.39 -20.72 8.42
C LEU A 568 -14.95 -21.08 8.78
N ALA A 569 -14.61 -21.17 10.07
CA ALA A 569 -13.28 -21.53 10.53
C ALA A 569 -12.90 -23.00 10.23
N GLU A 570 -13.88 -23.90 10.18
CA GLU A 570 -13.71 -25.31 9.85
C GLU A 570 -13.66 -25.56 8.32
N HIS A 571 -14.02 -24.55 7.51
CA HIS A 571 -13.96 -24.62 6.04
C HIS A 571 -12.51 -24.59 5.54
N THR A 572 -12.00 -25.75 5.13
CA THR A 572 -10.60 -25.95 4.72
C THR A 572 -10.43 -26.39 3.27
N GLY A 573 -11.52 -26.41 2.48
CA GLY A 573 -11.53 -26.90 1.10
C GLY A 573 -11.63 -25.81 0.03
N GLU A 574 -11.20 -26.14 -1.19
CA GLU A 574 -11.48 -25.34 -2.39
C GLU A 574 -12.95 -25.54 -2.81
N GLY A 575 -13.81 -24.54 -2.56
CA GLY A 575 -15.24 -24.58 -2.90
C GLY A 575 -16.04 -23.43 -2.26
N GLU A 576 -17.24 -23.16 -2.79
CA GLU A 576 -18.16 -22.13 -2.27
C GLU A 576 -18.65 -22.50 -0.87
N PHE A 577 -18.53 -21.57 0.08
CA PHE A 577 -18.96 -21.79 1.47
C PHE A 577 -20.49 -21.77 1.55
N THR A 578 -21.08 -22.82 2.13
CA THR A 578 -22.52 -22.90 2.42
C THR A 578 -22.73 -23.09 3.91
N PHE A 579 -23.59 -22.26 4.51
CA PHE A 579 -23.96 -22.38 5.91
C PHE A 579 -25.23 -23.22 6.06
N ASP A 580 -25.15 -24.26 6.89
CA ASP A 580 -26.27 -25.09 7.28
C ASP A 580 -26.68 -24.76 8.74
N PRO A 581 -27.80 -24.05 8.94
CA PRO A 581 -28.25 -23.66 10.26
C PRO A 581 -29.03 -24.77 11.00
N ASP A 582 -29.14 -25.99 10.43
CA ASP A 582 -29.82 -27.12 11.09
C ASP A 582 -29.19 -27.46 12.45
N GLY A 583 -27.86 -27.25 12.60
CA GLY A 583 -27.13 -27.45 13.85
C GLY A 583 -27.58 -26.55 15.02
N ILE A 584 -28.36 -25.50 14.74
CA ILE A 584 -29.02 -24.62 15.71
C ILE A 584 -30.55 -24.66 15.55
N ALA A 585 -31.10 -25.75 15.02
CA ALA A 585 -32.54 -25.97 14.90
C ALA A 585 -33.30 -24.87 14.13
N LEU A 586 -32.65 -24.30 13.11
CA LEU A 586 -33.25 -23.37 12.15
C LEU A 586 -33.25 -24.02 10.77
N THR A 587 -34.28 -23.73 9.98
CA THR A 587 -34.33 -24.17 8.58
C THR A 587 -33.50 -23.26 7.68
N GLN A 588 -32.65 -23.86 6.85
CA GLN A 588 -31.89 -23.14 5.82
C GLN A 588 -32.82 -22.31 4.93
N ASN A 589 -32.47 -21.04 4.69
CA ASN A 589 -33.31 -20.08 3.94
C ASN A 589 -34.68 -19.80 4.56
N GLY A 590 -34.92 -20.24 5.81
CA GLY A 590 -36.08 -19.87 6.62
C GLY A 590 -36.05 -18.40 7.00
N LEU A 591 -37.18 -17.87 7.51
CA LEU A 591 -37.30 -16.44 7.81
C LEU A 591 -36.27 -15.96 8.85
N ALA A 592 -36.04 -16.73 9.93
CA ALA A 592 -35.01 -16.42 10.92
C ALA A 592 -33.60 -16.41 10.33
N ASP A 593 -33.23 -17.42 9.53
CA ASP A 593 -31.93 -17.52 8.87
C ASP A 593 -31.69 -16.33 7.91
N LYS A 594 -32.69 -15.99 7.09
CA LYS A 594 -32.65 -14.80 6.23
C LYS A 594 -32.52 -13.50 7.01
N THR A 595 -33.25 -13.35 8.11
CA THR A 595 -33.20 -12.16 8.97
C THR A 595 -31.80 -11.97 9.55
N PHE A 596 -31.20 -13.05 10.08
CA PHE A 596 -29.86 -13.02 10.65
C PHE A 596 -28.77 -12.85 9.58
N GLY A 597 -28.94 -13.44 8.40
CA GLY A 597 -28.10 -13.21 7.23
C GLY A 597 -28.11 -11.73 6.80
N ALA A 598 -29.29 -11.13 6.64
CA ALA A 598 -29.44 -9.70 6.31
C ALA A 598 -28.86 -8.79 7.41
N LYS A 599 -29.04 -9.15 8.69
CA LYS A 599 -28.41 -8.44 9.80
C LYS A 599 -26.88 -8.48 9.72
N LYS A 600 -26.31 -9.65 9.42
CA LYS A 600 -24.85 -9.81 9.27
C LYS A 600 -24.31 -8.97 8.13
N GLU A 601 -24.99 -8.94 6.99
CA GLU A 601 -24.62 -8.09 5.85
C GLU A 601 -24.68 -6.60 6.21
N TYR A 602 -25.76 -6.15 6.86
CA TYR A 602 -25.89 -4.78 7.35
C TYR A 602 -24.79 -4.41 8.36
N ASP A 603 -24.52 -5.27 9.35
CA ASP A 603 -23.48 -5.05 10.35
C ASP A 603 -22.09 -4.99 9.69
N ALA A 604 -21.79 -5.86 8.71
CA ALA A 604 -20.54 -5.86 7.98
C ALA A 604 -20.31 -4.57 7.16
N LEU A 605 -21.33 -4.12 6.43
CA LEU A 605 -21.27 -2.85 5.68
C LEU A 605 -21.16 -1.64 6.63
N THR A 606 -21.82 -1.70 7.79
CA THR A 606 -21.72 -0.67 8.83
C THR A 606 -20.30 -0.58 9.39
N ASP A 607 -19.71 -1.72 9.73
CA ASP A 607 -18.33 -1.78 10.22
C ASP A 607 -17.34 -1.32 9.14
N GLU A 608 -17.57 -1.65 7.87
CA GLU A 608 -16.74 -1.19 6.77
C GLU A 608 -16.77 0.34 6.65
N ILE A 609 -17.96 0.95 6.62
CA ILE A 609 -18.15 2.41 6.52
C ILE A 609 -17.55 3.15 7.71
N ASN A 610 -17.80 2.68 8.93
CA ASN A 610 -17.33 3.33 10.15
C ASN A 610 -15.81 3.33 10.27
N ASN A 611 -15.15 2.36 9.65
CA ASN A 611 -13.71 2.18 9.76
C ASN A 611 -12.93 2.71 8.56
N VAL A 612 -13.57 3.22 7.49
CA VAL A 612 -12.85 3.77 6.32
C VAL A 612 -11.84 4.84 6.72
N SER A 613 -12.21 5.77 7.61
CA SER A 613 -11.29 6.79 8.09
C SER A 613 -10.13 6.22 8.91
N VAL A 614 -10.34 5.10 9.60
CA VAL A 614 -9.31 4.42 10.39
C VAL A 614 -8.31 3.71 9.48
N TRP A 615 -8.80 3.07 8.42
CA TRP A 615 -7.97 2.50 7.35
C TRP A 615 -7.12 3.56 6.65
N ALA A 616 -7.74 4.67 6.27
CA ALA A 616 -7.05 5.80 5.64
C ALA A 616 -5.99 6.43 6.56
N ASP A 617 -6.28 6.58 7.86
CA ASP A 617 -5.33 7.09 8.85
C ASP A 617 -4.14 6.15 9.05
N LEU A 618 -4.37 4.83 9.15
CA LEU A 618 -3.28 3.85 9.21
C LEU A 618 -2.41 3.90 7.95
N ASN A 619 -3.03 3.88 6.76
CA ASN A 619 -2.29 3.96 5.50
C ASN A 619 -1.44 5.24 5.42
N SER A 620 -2.03 6.39 5.78
CA SER A 620 -1.35 7.69 5.81
C SER A 620 -0.14 7.69 6.76
N LYS A 621 -0.28 7.11 7.96
CA LYS A 621 0.83 6.99 8.93
C LYS A 621 1.97 6.12 8.41
N LEU A 622 1.64 5.00 7.75
CA LEU A 622 2.62 4.09 7.17
C LEU A 622 3.34 4.73 5.96
N MET A 623 2.60 5.44 5.09
CA MET A 623 3.18 6.21 3.98
C MET A 623 4.10 7.33 4.49
N ALA A 624 3.71 8.03 5.56
CA ALA A 624 4.56 9.04 6.20
C ALA A 624 5.87 8.45 6.74
N MET A 625 5.80 7.28 7.39
CA MET A 625 7.01 6.54 7.80
C MET A 625 7.89 6.10 6.63
N GLY A 626 7.27 5.75 5.49
CA GLY A 626 7.98 5.42 4.24
C GLY A 626 8.72 6.64 3.70
N THR A 627 8.02 7.77 3.64
CA THR A 627 8.55 9.06 3.21
C THR A 627 9.74 9.50 4.06
N ASP A 628 9.65 9.38 5.39
CA ASP A 628 10.75 9.74 6.30
C ASP A 628 11.96 8.80 6.15
N ASN A 629 11.72 7.54 5.80
CA ASN A 629 12.79 6.60 5.49
C ASN A 629 13.47 6.95 4.14
N ASP A 630 12.70 7.37 3.14
CA ASP A 630 13.25 7.79 1.83
C ASP A 630 14.09 9.06 1.93
N LYS A 631 13.69 10.01 2.78
CA LYS A 631 14.52 11.16 3.18
C LYS A 631 15.88 10.71 3.71
N ALA A 632 15.87 9.76 4.64
CA ALA A 632 17.08 9.27 5.28
C ALA A 632 18.00 8.55 4.27
N ILE A 633 17.43 7.76 3.35
CA ILE A 633 18.18 7.11 2.26
C ILE A 633 18.83 8.15 1.36
N ALA A 634 18.05 9.10 0.82
CA ALA A 634 18.56 10.12 -0.10
C ALA A 634 19.66 10.98 0.54
N ALA A 635 19.50 11.36 1.81
CA ALA A 635 20.51 12.10 2.56
C ALA A 635 21.79 11.29 2.76
N THR A 636 21.67 9.98 3.04
CA THR A 636 22.82 9.08 3.22
C THR A 636 23.56 8.85 1.91
N ASP A 637 22.84 8.62 0.81
CA ASP A 637 23.43 8.44 -0.52
C ASP A 637 24.15 9.70 -1.00
N THR A 638 23.57 10.88 -0.73
CA THR A 638 24.23 12.17 -1.02
C THR A 638 25.56 12.29 -0.26
N LYS A 639 25.57 11.97 1.03
CA LYS A 639 26.81 12.01 1.85
C LYS A 639 27.86 11.04 1.33
N LEU A 640 27.44 9.85 0.88
CA LEU A 640 28.36 8.86 0.32
C LEU A 640 28.98 9.35 -0.98
N ALA A 641 28.19 9.92 -1.88
CA ALA A 641 28.67 10.50 -3.13
C ALA A 641 29.69 11.62 -2.89
N THR A 642 29.40 12.57 -1.98
CA THR A 642 30.32 13.65 -1.62
C THR A 642 31.62 13.15 -1.02
N ALA A 643 31.54 12.18 -0.10
CA ALA A 643 32.74 11.58 0.51
C ALA A 643 33.61 10.86 -0.54
N GLN A 644 32.98 10.17 -1.49
CA GLN A 644 33.69 9.47 -2.57
C GLN A 644 34.36 10.44 -3.55
N ILE A 645 33.72 11.56 -3.89
CA ILE A 645 34.32 12.61 -4.72
C ILE A 645 35.59 13.16 -4.06
N THR A 646 35.51 13.46 -2.76
CA THR A 646 36.66 13.98 -1.99
C THR A 646 37.82 12.98 -1.97
N LEU A 647 37.52 11.69 -1.74
CA LEU A 647 38.53 10.63 -1.76
C LEU A 647 39.21 10.48 -3.13
N ASN A 648 38.44 10.59 -4.21
CA ASN A 648 38.97 10.50 -5.57
C ASN A 648 39.90 11.68 -5.89
N GLN A 649 39.51 12.92 -5.55
CA GLN A 649 40.34 14.11 -5.77
C GLN A 649 41.71 14.02 -5.09
N ILE A 650 41.76 13.56 -3.83
CA ILE A 650 43.02 13.39 -3.10
C ILE A 650 43.84 12.28 -3.73
N THR A 651 43.20 11.19 -4.16
CA THR A 651 43.87 10.06 -4.82
C THR A 651 44.55 10.49 -6.13
N GLU A 652 43.82 11.20 -6.99
CA GLU A 652 44.31 11.66 -8.30
C GLU A 652 45.54 12.59 -8.19
N LYS A 653 45.59 13.44 -7.16
CA LYS A 653 46.76 14.29 -6.88
C LYS A 653 48.04 13.47 -6.70
N TYR A 654 47.99 12.42 -5.88
CA TYR A 654 49.15 11.57 -5.61
C TYR A 654 49.52 10.69 -6.81
N ASP A 655 48.55 10.29 -7.61
CA ASP A 655 48.80 9.52 -8.82
C ASP A 655 49.49 10.39 -9.89
N ALA A 656 49.15 11.67 -9.98
CA ALA A 656 49.87 12.66 -10.79
C ALA A 656 51.34 12.83 -10.39
N GLU A 657 51.65 12.83 -9.09
CA GLU A 657 53.04 12.90 -8.61
C GLU A 657 53.86 11.65 -8.96
N LYS A 658 53.23 10.47 -9.07
CA LYS A 658 53.90 9.19 -9.39
C LYS A 658 54.07 8.93 -10.87
N ALA A 659 53.19 9.45 -11.72
CA ALA A 659 53.09 9.08 -13.14
C ALA A 659 54.44 9.06 -13.89
N SER A 660 55.23 10.13 -13.77
CA SER A 660 56.57 10.22 -14.41
C SER A 660 57.54 9.15 -13.89
N LEU A 661 57.50 8.85 -12.59
CA LEU A 661 58.42 7.90 -11.96
C LEU A 661 58.09 6.46 -12.34
N GLU A 662 56.80 6.13 -12.40
CA GLU A 662 56.28 4.84 -12.85
C GLU A 662 56.72 4.53 -14.29
N VAL A 663 56.56 5.49 -15.22
CA VAL A 663 56.99 5.34 -16.62
C VAL A 663 58.51 5.15 -16.73
N GLN A 664 59.30 5.94 -16.00
CA GLN A 664 60.76 5.80 -16.00
C GLN A 664 61.21 4.44 -15.46
N LYS A 665 60.57 3.97 -14.38
CA LYS A 665 60.84 2.66 -13.79
C LYS A 665 60.49 1.53 -14.76
N ALA A 666 59.34 1.61 -15.43
CA ALA A 666 58.96 0.64 -16.46
C ALA A 666 59.97 0.60 -17.62
N GLY A 667 60.41 1.77 -18.09
CA GLY A 667 61.46 1.91 -19.10
C GLY A 667 62.79 1.28 -18.68
N LEU A 668 63.27 1.59 -17.47
CA LEU A 668 64.48 1.01 -16.90
C LEU A 668 64.36 -0.51 -16.72
N ASN A 669 63.20 -1.04 -16.33
CA ASN A 669 62.96 -2.48 -16.25
C ASN A 669 63.13 -3.17 -17.62
N CYS A 670 62.65 -2.54 -18.69
CA CYS A 670 62.81 -3.05 -20.05
C CYS A 670 64.29 -3.06 -20.47
N ILE A 671 65.00 -1.96 -20.23
CA ILE A 671 66.43 -1.82 -20.51
C ILE A 671 67.25 -2.88 -19.73
N LEU A 672 67.08 -2.93 -18.41
CA LEU A 672 67.78 -3.88 -17.53
C LEU A 672 67.47 -5.32 -17.90
N GLY A 673 66.21 -5.65 -18.18
CA GLY A 673 65.81 -6.99 -18.62
C GLY A 673 66.49 -7.41 -19.92
N THR A 674 66.69 -6.47 -20.85
CA THR A 674 67.37 -6.70 -22.12
C THR A 674 68.88 -6.87 -21.92
N MET A 675 69.51 -5.96 -21.17
CA MET A 675 70.93 -6.03 -20.86
C MET A 675 71.29 -7.32 -20.10
N LYS A 676 70.45 -7.75 -19.15
CA LYS A 676 70.65 -8.98 -18.36
C LYS A 676 70.70 -10.25 -19.23
N LYS A 677 69.99 -10.28 -20.37
CA LYS A 677 70.00 -11.44 -21.29
C LYS A 677 71.33 -11.58 -22.05
N ALA A 678 72.04 -10.47 -22.26
CA ALA A 678 73.35 -10.44 -22.92
C ALA A 678 74.53 -10.62 -21.95
N LEU A 679 74.31 -10.52 -20.64
CA LEU A 679 75.33 -10.76 -19.62
C LEU A 679 75.42 -12.25 -19.25
N PRO A 680 76.61 -12.78 -18.92
CA PRO A 680 76.76 -14.12 -18.36
C PRO A 680 75.96 -14.26 -17.06
N GLN A 681 75.14 -15.30 -16.94
CA GLN A 681 74.43 -15.62 -15.69
C GLN A 681 75.44 -16.18 -14.65
N THR A 682 75.01 -16.46 -13.42
CA THR A 682 75.85 -17.15 -12.41
C THR A 682 75.20 -18.49 -12.05
N GLY A 683 75.61 -19.57 -12.72
CA GLY A 683 75.16 -20.96 -12.50
C GLY A 683 75.70 -21.93 -13.56
N ASP A 684 75.69 -23.24 -13.29
CA ASP A 684 76.52 -24.27 -13.95
C ASP A 684 76.52 -24.37 -15.50
N ASN A 685 75.62 -23.70 -16.22
CA ASN A 685 75.61 -23.69 -17.70
C ASN A 685 75.86 -22.30 -18.35
N ASN A 686 76.27 -21.30 -17.56
CA ASN A 686 76.87 -19.98 -17.86
C ASN A 686 77.07 -19.53 -19.34
N GLN A 687 76.00 -19.37 -20.12
CA GLN A 687 76.01 -18.69 -21.43
C GLN A 687 74.92 -17.61 -21.47
N PRO A 688 75.16 -16.43 -22.07
CA PRO A 688 74.12 -15.43 -22.32
C PRO A 688 72.93 -16.03 -23.09
N LEU A 689 71.71 -15.61 -22.74
CA LEU A 689 70.48 -16.02 -23.44
C LEU A 689 70.35 -15.36 -24.83
N SER A 690 71.04 -14.24 -25.04
CA SER A 690 71.15 -13.51 -26.30
C SER A 690 72.55 -12.93 -26.46
N THR A 691 72.99 -12.64 -27.68
CA THR A 691 74.28 -11.95 -27.89
C THR A 691 74.18 -10.46 -27.50
N TYR A 692 75.33 -9.80 -27.35
CA TYR A 692 75.39 -8.34 -27.19
C TYR A 692 74.75 -7.65 -28.41
N GLU A 693 75.04 -8.14 -29.62
CA GLU A 693 74.45 -7.65 -30.86
C GLU A 693 72.93 -7.77 -30.89
N ASP A 694 72.37 -8.88 -30.38
CA ASP A 694 70.92 -9.09 -30.27
C ASP A 694 70.28 -8.11 -29.27
N ALA A 695 70.95 -7.86 -28.14
CA ALA A 695 70.48 -6.89 -27.15
C ALA A 695 70.50 -5.46 -27.71
N ILE A 696 71.56 -5.05 -28.39
CA ILE A 696 71.63 -3.73 -29.06
C ILE A 696 70.56 -3.62 -30.15
N LYS A 697 70.34 -4.68 -30.94
CA LYS A 697 69.27 -4.71 -31.96
C LYS A 697 67.89 -4.53 -31.33
N TYR A 698 67.62 -5.19 -30.20
CA TYR A 698 66.36 -5.02 -29.47
C TYR A 698 66.18 -3.58 -28.96
N LEU A 699 67.20 -3.00 -28.32
CA LEU A 699 67.14 -1.62 -27.82
C LEU A 699 66.90 -0.61 -28.95
N LYS A 700 67.52 -0.82 -30.12
CA LYS A 700 67.28 0.01 -31.32
C LYS A 700 65.86 -0.13 -31.86
N ASN A 701 65.27 -1.33 -31.80
CA ASN A 701 63.87 -1.53 -32.17
C ASN A 701 62.92 -0.84 -31.17
N GLU A 702 63.24 -0.83 -29.88
CA GLU A 702 62.45 -0.08 -28.88
C GLU A 702 62.56 1.45 -29.11
N ILE A 703 63.75 1.97 -29.43
CA ILE A 703 63.94 3.37 -29.86
C ILE A 703 63.04 3.68 -31.06
N ALA A 704 63.06 2.82 -32.09
CA ALA A 704 62.26 2.98 -33.30
C ALA A 704 60.75 2.99 -33.03
N LYS A 705 60.25 2.19 -32.08
CA LYS A 705 58.85 2.18 -31.64
C LYS A 705 58.45 3.48 -30.94
N ILE A 706 59.33 4.03 -30.10
CA ILE A 706 59.07 5.28 -29.39
C ILE A 706 59.10 6.47 -30.35
N GLU A 707 60.05 6.50 -31.28
CA GLU A 707 60.22 7.59 -32.25
C GLU A 707 59.26 7.53 -33.44
N GLY A 708 58.68 6.37 -33.74
CA GLY A 708 57.80 6.19 -34.89
C GLY A 708 58.57 6.05 -36.21
N ALA A 709 59.69 5.32 -36.20
CA ALA A 709 60.44 5.05 -37.43
C ALA A 709 59.57 4.22 -38.41
N PRO A 710 59.74 4.41 -39.74
CA PRO A 710 58.97 3.66 -40.74
C PRO A 710 59.18 2.15 -40.59
N SER A 711 58.09 1.39 -40.62
CA SER A 711 58.15 -0.08 -40.73
C SER A 711 58.78 -0.48 -42.07
N GLU A 712 59.35 -1.69 -42.15
CA GLU A 712 59.85 -2.26 -43.42
C GLU A 712 58.82 -2.11 -44.56
N VAL A 713 59.35 -1.81 -45.75
CA VAL A 713 58.59 -1.71 -46.99
C VAL A 713 57.87 -3.02 -47.22
N ASP A 714 56.56 -2.99 -47.49
CA ASP A 714 55.88 -4.16 -48.02
C ASP A 714 56.49 -4.47 -49.39
N ASN A 715 57.24 -5.58 -49.46
CA ASN A 715 57.99 -6.00 -50.63
C ASN A 715 57.09 -6.32 -51.85
N GLU A 716 55.78 -6.51 -51.64
CA GLU A 716 54.81 -6.79 -52.71
C GLU A 716 54.03 -5.53 -53.16
N SER A 717 53.74 -4.58 -52.25
CA SER A 717 52.93 -3.39 -52.59
C SER A 717 53.71 -2.07 -52.68
N GLY A 718 54.97 -2.03 -52.23
CA GLY A 718 55.78 -0.81 -52.20
C GLY A 718 55.31 0.25 -51.20
N ASN A 719 54.29 -0.05 -50.38
CA ASN A 719 53.75 0.86 -49.39
C ASN A 719 54.62 0.87 -48.12
N ILE A 720 54.94 2.07 -47.65
CA ILE A 720 55.57 2.30 -46.35
C ILE A 720 54.46 2.61 -45.35
N THR A 721 54.25 1.74 -44.37
CA THR A 721 53.36 2.05 -43.25
C THR A 721 54.16 2.77 -42.17
N VAL A 722 53.99 4.08 -42.05
CA VAL A 722 54.53 4.87 -40.93
C VAL A 722 53.62 4.65 -39.74
N LYS A 723 54.13 4.01 -38.68
CA LYS A 723 53.42 3.91 -37.40
C LYS A 723 53.68 5.18 -36.60
N SER A 724 52.64 5.75 -35.99
CA SER A 724 52.83 6.79 -34.99
C SER A 724 53.70 6.24 -33.86
N GLY A 725 54.72 6.99 -33.44
CA GLY A 725 55.57 6.59 -32.30
C GLY A 725 54.85 6.81 -30.98
N THR A 726 55.14 6.00 -29.97
CA THR A 726 54.45 6.11 -28.66
C THR A 726 54.62 7.48 -28.01
N LEU A 727 55.74 8.17 -28.25
CA LEU A 727 55.95 9.55 -27.75
C LEU A 727 55.03 10.57 -28.47
N ALA A 728 54.78 10.37 -29.76
CA ALA A 728 53.89 11.24 -30.53
C ALA A 728 52.42 11.03 -30.12
N GLU A 729 52.02 9.78 -29.84
CA GLU A 729 50.69 9.43 -29.33
C GLU A 729 50.44 10.05 -27.95
N ALA A 730 51.36 9.87 -27.00
CA ALA A 730 51.24 10.47 -25.66
C ALA A 730 51.19 12.01 -25.70
N LYS A 731 51.94 12.64 -26.61
CA LYS A 731 51.87 14.11 -26.82
C LYS A 731 50.54 14.55 -27.43
N ALA A 732 49.96 13.75 -28.33
CA ALA A 732 48.65 14.04 -28.90
C ALA A 732 47.55 13.94 -27.84
N GLU A 733 47.60 12.93 -26.97
CA GLU A 733 46.68 12.76 -25.84
C GLU A 733 46.80 13.91 -24.83
N LEU A 734 48.03 14.31 -24.44
CA LEU A 734 48.25 15.49 -23.60
C LEU A 734 47.63 16.76 -24.21
N ASN A 735 47.82 16.99 -25.52
CA ASN A 735 47.24 18.13 -26.22
C ASN A 735 45.70 18.09 -26.23
N MET A 736 45.09 16.91 -26.27
CA MET A 736 43.63 16.76 -26.16
C MET A 736 43.15 17.20 -24.77
N TYR A 737 43.83 16.79 -23.70
CA TYR A 737 43.48 17.23 -22.35
C TYR A 737 43.73 18.74 -22.14
N ASP A 738 44.81 19.30 -22.68
CA ASP A 738 45.05 20.76 -22.67
C ASP A 738 43.93 21.53 -23.40
N ALA A 739 43.46 21.00 -24.53
CA ALA A 739 42.33 21.57 -25.27
C ALA A 739 41.02 21.45 -24.48
N LEU A 740 40.79 20.31 -23.81
CA LEU A 740 39.65 20.09 -22.93
C LEU A 740 39.67 21.05 -21.73
N LEU A 741 40.81 21.21 -21.05
CA LEU A 741 40.96 22.16 -19.95
C LEU A 741 40.63 23.58 -20.39
N LYS A 742 41.13 23.99 -21.57
CA LYS A 742 40.84 25.31 -22.13
C LYS A 742 39.35 25.48 -22.41
N ALA A 743 38.72 24.48 -23.03
CA ALA A 743 37.30 24.48 -23.35
C ALA A 743 36.40 24.44 -22.08
N LEU A 744 36.87 23.83 -21.00
CA LEU A 744 36.22 23.86 -19.68
C LEU A 744 36.35 25.23 -19.01
N GLN A 745 37.51 25.88 -19.11
CA GLN A 745 37.79 27.20 -18.52
C GLN A 745 37.10 28.36 -19.24
N ASP A 746 36.97 28.29 -20.56
CA ASP A 746 36.28 29.30 -21.37
C ASP A 746 34.77 29.01 -21.55
N GLY A 747 34.31 27.86 -21.05
CA GLY A 747 32.91 27.44 -21.08
C GLY A 747 32.43 26.97 -22.46
N SER A 748 33.33 26.76 -23.43
CA SER A 748 32.96 26.25 -24.76
C SER A 748 32.68 24.74 -24.77
N TYR A 749 33.06 24.02 -23.73
CA TYR A 749 32.77 22.60 -23.56
C TYR A 749 31.44 22.40 -22.82
N GLU A 750 30.44 21.88 -23.53
CA GLU A 750 29.13 21.58 -22.96
C GLU A 750 29.20 20.23 -22.22
N GLN A 751 29.14 20.28 -20.89
CA GLN A 751 29.34 19.12 -20.03
C GLN A 751 28.06 18.30 -19.88
N GLU A 752 28.19 16.98 -19.77
CA GLU A 752 27.06 16.05 -19.59
C GLU A 752 26.17 16.43 -18.39
N GLN A 753 26.77 16.83 -17.27
CA GLN A 753 26.05 17.37 -16.11
C GLN A 753 25.36 18.70 -16.39
N ALA A 754 25.95 19.59 -17.20
CA ALA A 754 25.31 20.83 -17.61
C ALA A 754 24.10 20.57 -18.53
N THR A 755 24.21 19.59 -19.42
CA THR A 755 23.10 19.11 -20.26
C THR A 755 21.99 18.47 -19.40
N ALA A 756 22.36 17.66 -18.40
CA ALA A 756 21.41 17.10 -17.44
C ALA A 756 20.68 18.17 -16.63
N ILE A 757 21.38 19.23 -16.19
CA ILE A 757 20.77 20.39 -15.51
C ILE A 757 19.79 21.11 -16.44
N LYS A 758 20.17 21.34 -17.71
CA LYS A 758 19.28 21.95 -18.74
C LYS A 758 18.06 21.09 -19.04
N LEU A 759 18.21 19.77 -19.07
CA LEU A 759 17.11 18.83 -19.24
C LEU A 759 16.13 18.92 -18.07
N LYS A 760 16.65 18.96 -16.82
CA LYS A 760 15.81 19.18 -15.64
C LYS A 760 15.12 20.54 -15.63
N GLU A 761 15.79 21.59 -16.10
CA GLU A 761 15.18 22.92 -16.30
C GLU A 761 13.98 22.83 -17.27
N ALA A 762 14.17 22.18 -18.42
CA ALA A 762 13.11 22.01 -19.40
C ALA A 762 11.93 21.20 -18.81
N GLN A 763 12.20 20.12 -18.06
CA GLN A 763 11.18 19.32 -17.37
C GLN A 763 10.40 20.14 -16.34
N ILE A 764 11.08 20.98 -15.57
CA ILE A 764 10.45 21.91 -14.62
C ILE A 764 9.53 22.90 -15.35
N ASP A 765 9.98 23.48 -16.47
CA ASP A 765 9.19 24.44 -17.23
C ASP A 765 7.96 23.79 -17.89
N ALA A 766 8.12 22.59 -18.46
CA ALA A 766 7.01 21.81 -19.00
C ALA A 766 5.96 21.47 -17.93
N LYS A 767 6.40 21.02 -16.75
CA LYS A 767 5.49 20.73 -15.63
C LYS A 767 4.84 21.97 -15.05
N THR A 768 5.56 23.08 -14.99
CA THR A 768 4.99 24.37 -14.59
C THR A 768 3.83 24.75 -15.53
N PHE A 769 4.02 24.60 -16.84
CA PHE A 769 2.99 24.87 -17.83
C PHE A 769 1.76 23.96 -17.67
N GLU A 770 1.97 22.68 -17.43
CA GLU A 770 0.89 21.72 -17.15
C GLU A 770 0.11 22.09 -15.88
N ILE A 771 0.80 22.43 -14.79
CA ILE A 771 0.17 22.89 -13.55
C ILE A 771 -0.66 24.16 -13.79
N GLU A 772 -0.17 25.11 -14.58
CA GLU A 772 -0.93 26.32 -14.94
C GLU A 772 -2.22 25.97 -15.68
N ALA A 773 -2.15 25.08 -16.68
CA ALA A 773 -3.32 24.63 -17.44
C ALA A 773 -4.34 23.90 -16.54
N LEU A 774 -3.88 22.95 -15.74
CA LEU A 774 -4.71 22.19 -14.80
C LEU A 774 -5.31 23.10 -13.72
N THR A 775 -4.57 24.09 -13.22
CA THR A 775 -5.07 25.08 -12.24
C THR A 775 -6.20 25.93 -12.81
N VAL A 776 -6.12 26.34 -14.09
CA VAL A 776 -7.21 27.07 -14.75
C VAL A 776 -8.47 26.20 -14.85
N LEU A 777 -8.31 24.95 -15.27
CA LEU A 777 -9.42 23.99 -15.36
C LEU A 777 -10.05 23.74 -13.98
N PHE A 778 -9.22 23.52 -12.96
CA PHE A 778 -9.65 23.28 -11.59
C PHE A 778 -10.44 24.45 -11.03
N ASN A 779 -9.95 25.68 -11.19
CA ASN A 779 -10.67 26.89 -10.73
C ASN A 779 -12.03 27.04 -11.44
N LYS A 780 -12.10 26.77 -12.74
CA LYS A 780 -13.35 26.83 -13.50
C LYS A 780 -14.35 25.76 -13.02
N ALA A 781 -13.90 24.53 -12.84
CA ALA A 781 -14.73 23.43 -12.33
C ALA A 781 -15.21 23.71 -10.89
N LYS A 782 -14.35 24.31 -10.06
CA LYS A 782 -14.71 24.79 -8.72
C LYS A 782 -15.78 25.87 -8.74
N GLU A 783 -15.70 26.87 -9.62
CA GLU A 783 -16.76 27.88 -9.75
C GLU A 783 -18.11 27.25 -10.13
N MET A 784 -18.10 26.26 -11.03
CA MET A 784 -19.30 25.51 -11.39
C MET A 784 -19.86 24.72 -10.19
N LYS A 785 -19.00 24.07 -9.39
CA LYS A 785 -19.37 23.39 -8.14
C LYS A 785 -20.06 24.35 -7.18
N ASP A 786 -19.45 25.50 -6.92
CA ASP A 786 -19.96 26.48 -5.96
C ASP A 786 -21.32 27.04 -6.39
N GLN A 787 -21.52 27.27 -7.70
CA GLN A 787 -22.82 27.70 -8.27
C GLN A 787 -23.90 26.62 -8.12
N LEU A 788 -23.57 25.36 -8.39
CA LEU A 788 -24.51 24.24 -8.26
C LEU A 788 -24.92 24.04 -6.79
N ILE A 789 -23.97 24.08 -5.86
CA ILE A 789 -24.24 23.98 -4.42
C ILE A 789 -25.07 25.17 -3.93
N LYS A 790 -24.74 26.41 -4.34
CA LYS A 790 -25.52 27.61 -3.99
C LYS A 790 -26.99 27.48 -4.42
N THR A 791 -27.22 26.90 -5.60
CA THR A 791 -28.55 26.64 -6.13
C THR A 791 -29.29 25.57 -5.32
N LEU A 792 -28.61 24.48 -4.94
CA LEU A 792 -29.17 23.39 -4.12
C LEU A 792 -29.49 23.82 -2.67
N THR A 793 -28.70 24.71 -2.10
CA THR A 793 -28.92 25.24 -0.75
C THR A 793 -29.87 26.43 -0.71
N GLY A 794 -30.34 26.94 -1.85
CA GLY A 794 -31.25 28.10 -1.91
C GLY A 794 -30.68 29.36 -1.26
N ASP A 795 -29.36 29.51 -1.27
CA ASP A 795 -28.66 30.59 -0.58
C ASP A 795 -28.67 31.83 -1.48
N THR A 796 -29.70 32.68 -1.32
CA THR A 796 -29.82 34.00 -1.96
C THR A 796 -29.19 35.10 -1.11
N SER A 797 -28.06 34.82 -0.46
CA SER A 797 -27.19 35.89 0.04
C SER A 797 -26.57 36.60 -1.17
N ALA A 798 -26.99 37.86 -1.34
CA ALA A 798 -26.29 38.85 -2.14
C ALA A 798 -24.89 39.08 -1.53
N GLU A 799 -23.95 39.40 -2.40
CA GLU A 799 -22.52 39.69 -2.16
C GLU A 799 -22.21 40.46 -0.87
#